data_AF-A0A1I2IR50-F1
#
_entry.id   AF-A0A1I2IR50-F1
#
_cell.length_a   1.000
_cell.length_b   1.000
_cell.length_c   1.000
_cell.angle_alpha   90.00
_cell.angle_beta   90.00
_cell.angle_gamma   90.00
#
_symmetry.space_group_name_H-M   'P 1'
#
loop_
_entity.id
_entity.type
_entity.pdbx_description
1 polymer ?
#
loop_
_entity_poly.entity_id
_entity_poly.type
_entity_poly.pdbx_seq_one_letter_code
_entity_poly.pdbx_strand_id
1 'polypeptide(L)'
;MSQDTSLRAWLIGQIKSALPAKGGAGRFMIWCDPDREWIELLRIASDAAGVELWAPAPGEPDPHELALRDRFHREPRRRRIVWLPRTRAEITYFKVYELEADVWIRGLAEALSDYGVPVARRHEAELRPILHLQARNLFDQPRSAWDDLTPSAAKGALFDDGRLLEVLTAERDMFPDLRAEGVFAVFAGRVMEDLGLSDPDKTPEPDWRIESMRRLLLMEAANSGGTPPLGARELPAGRVREYALKLLQRCMHDIRLIAGFERAVHEAERHLGLDTWARSQSSPPRTTASRAVEEALLRHQIDRFESIDDVFLLARELAAGFSDIAGRAQGFWGSRATHPVAWRQLKELADAACTLTHFRDIEHSWATARDMILAYAHDLWRLERAGELLFREVPGIADPLHRIRARLRKAYQRTIDDLGRQFSQRLDAAGPDLDIPSAGERVLKELGGKKQPTAFVILDAFRFELARRLAEQLQLHDPPERLEVDPALAPIPSITALGMPFALPIPRSALTVSFTTGKRPQWSVTAEGWSDDLTVAEHRRRWLVRKGGAKACLTTHEVLEGARLRELGDAQKLIMVYGDEFDRDGHEGALELSGAEDHLKRYTQVLRALRAAGYTRVIVTTDHGFFHWKPDDDEREDLPQGDIVYQSRRAVAGRGLSHATGLRLPVPRSDLEVVVPRSVNVFRTYGAVGFLHGGATLQELVIPVVVAVWPARRKKTPVSLHKIEPITTLQPRIEVISGLQGEIFAGGAYLPRRVLVRVSSPAALLFQHHDPVTVDPQGKPTVVTLKLVDPKPDVPVNTTLRIEIRDADNDEFLLGQDTILKVEINSDWD
;
A
#
# COMPACT_ATOMS: atom_id res chain seq x y z
N MET A 1 31.92 20.88 36.35
CA MET A 1 31.44 20.41 35.04
C MET A 1 32.57 19.60 34.42
N SER A 2 32.58 18.28 34.65
CA SER A 2 33.56 17.39 34.02
C SER A 2 33.24 17.36 32.53
N GLN A 3 34.22 17.66 31.67
CA GLN A 3 34.06 17.38 30.25
C GLN A 3 33.83 15.88 30.11
N ASP A 4 32.75 15.53 29.42
CA ASP A 4 32.40 14.15 29.09
C ASP A 4 33.36 13.67 27.98
N THR A 5 34.58 13.31 28.37
CA THR A 5 35.65 12.92 27.45
C THR A 5 35.53 11.45 27.10
N SER A 6 35.71 11.08 25.83
CA SER A 6 35.64 9.68 25.36
C SER A 6 36.80 8.83 25.91
N LEU A 7 36.63 7.50 25.89
CA LEU A 7 37.68 6.56 26.31
C LEU A 7 38.96 6.77 25.49
N ARG A 8 38.83 7.08 24.20
CA ARG A 8 39.97 7.45 23.35
C ARG A 8 40.69 8.69 23.85
N ALA A 9 39.97 9.76 24.17
CA ALA A 9 40.58 10.99 24.67
C ALA A 9 41.29 10.76 26.02
N TRP A 10 40.69 9.95 26.89
CA TRP A 10 41.30 9.52 28.14
C TRP A 10 42.59 8.71 27.90
N LEU A 11 42.56 7.71 27.02
CA LEU A 11 43.71 6.87 26.70
C LEU A 11 44.85 7.67 26.05
N ILE A 12 44.54 8.59 25.12
CA ILE A 12 45.50 9.53 24.55
C ILE A 12 46.12 10.41 25.64
N GLY A 13 45.30 10.87 26.62
CA GLY A 13 45.77 11.62 27.78
C GLY A 13 46.77 10.82 28.62
N GLN A 14 46.49 9.55 28.89
CA GLN A 14 47.39 8.64 29.60
C GLN A 14 48.71 8.45 28.84
N ILE A 15 48.64 8.19 27.53
CA ILE A 15 49.82 8.03 26.66
C ILE A 15 50.66 9.31 26.64
N LYS A 16 50.04 10.49 26.48
CA LYS A 16 50.75 11.79 26.46
C LYS A 16 51.35 12.15 27.82
N SER A 17 50.72 11.74 28.91
CA SER A 17 51.25 11.92 30.27
C SER A 17 52.49 11.08 30.50
N ALA A 18 52.49 9.82 30.03
CA ALA A 18 53.67 8.94 30.11
C ALA A 18 54.78 9.36 29.12
N LEU A 19 54.39 9.84 27.93
CA LEU A 19 55.30 10.19 26.82
C LEU A 19 55.13 11.65 26.36
N PRO A 20 55.54 12.65 27.17
CA PRO A 20 55.31 14.07 26.87
C PRO A 20 56.09 14.56 25.63
N ALA A 21 55.50 15.51 24.89
CA ALA A 21 56.07 16.04 23.64
C ALA A 21 57.27 16.99 23.83
N LYS A 22 57.35 17.72 24.96
CA LYS A 22 58.47 18.60 25.30
C LYS A 22 59.36 17.91 26.34
N GLY A 23 60.67 17.79 26.05
CA GLY A 23 61.67 17.23 26.98
C GLY A 23 61.76 15.70 27.03
N GLY A 24 60.97 14.97 26.22
CA GLY A 24 60.87 13.50 26.24
C GLY A 24 61.57 12.76 25.10
N ALA A 25 62.60 13.33 24.47
CA ALA A 25 63.33 12.67 23.38
C ALA A 25 63.98 11.37 23.89
N GLY A 26 63.45 10.22 23.47
CA GLY A 26 63.97 8.88 23.80
C GLY A 26 63.23 8.11 24.90
N ARG A 27 62.16 8.65 25.50
CA ARG A 27 61.27 7.89 26.41
C ARG A 27 60.41 6.91 25.63
N PHE A 28 60.18 5.73 26.19
CA PHE A 28 59.32 4.71 25.61
C PHE A 28 58.53 4.01 26.72
N MET A 29 57.45 3.35 26.31
CA MET A 29 56.53 2.67 27.19
C MET A 29 56.47 1.20 26.79
N ILE A 30 56.46 0.30 27.77
CA ILE A 30 56.19 -1.12 27.54
C ILE A 30 54.73 -1.36 27.89
N TRP A 31 53.95 -1.92 26.96
CA TRP A 31 52.55 -2.25 27.17
C TRP A 31 52.37 -3.76 27.25
N CYS A 32 52.11 -4.28 28.45
CA CYS A 32 51.82 -5.69 28.69
C CYS A 32 50.33 -5.97 28.43
N ASP A 33 50.04 -6.84 27.48
CA ASP A 33 48.68 -7.15 27.03
C ASP A 33 48.49 -8.67 26.80
N PRO A 34 48.56 -9.51 27.86
CA PRO A 34 48.49 -10.96 27.74
C PRO A 34 47.19 -11.46 27.10
N ASP A 35 46.09 -10.76 27.36
CA ASP A 35 44.74 -11.11 26.86
C ASP A 35 44.39 -10.39 25.54
N ARG A 36 45.32 -9.62 24.97
CA ARG A 36 45.14 -8.86 23.71
C ARG A 36 43.96 -7.87 23.72
N GLU A 37 43.64 -7.31 24.88
CA GLU A 37 42.51 -6.40 25.06
C GLU A 37 42.79 -5.00 24.50
N TRP A 38 44.07 -4.65 24.33
CA TRP A 38 44.50 -3.27 24.05
C TRP A 38 45.00 -3.02 22.64
N ILE A 39 45.51 -4.03 21.94
CA ILE A 39 46.26 -3.83 20.69
C ILE A 39 45.52 -2.97 19.65
N GLU A 40 44.22 -3.18 19.44
CA GLU A 40 43.43 -2.38 18.47
C GLU A 40 43.20 -0.94 18.94
N LEU A 41 42.88 -0.75 20.23
CA LEU A 41 42.69 0.58 20.82
C LEU A 41 43.99 1.39 20.78
N LEU A 42 45.13 0.73 21.00
CA LEU A 42 46.46 1.33 20.94
C LEU A 42 46.83 1.77 19.53
N ARG A 43 46.48 1.01 18.48
CA ARG A 43 46.72 1.44 17.09
C ARG A 43 46.06 2.78 16.81
N ILE A 44 44.80 2.94 17.24
CA ILE A 44 44.04 4.18 17.06
C ILE A 44 44.55 5.31 17.97
N ALA A 45 44.88 5.01 19.23
CA ALA A 45 45.30 6.02 20.20
C ALA A 45 46.73 6.53 19.98
N SER A 46 47.65 5.65 19.59
CA SER A 46 49.07 5.98 19.42
C SER A 46 49.28 6.94 18.24
N ASP A 47 48.58 6.69 17.13
CA ASP A 47 48.58 7.56 15.96
C ASP A 47 48.09 8.98 16.32
N ALA A 48 46.94 9.07 16.99
CA ALA A 48 46.38 10.33 17.46
C ALA A 48 47.23 11.02 18.55
N ALA A 49 48.03 10.26 19.29
CA ALA A 49 48.99 10.79 20.26
C ALA A 49 50.31 11.26 19.62
N GLY A 50 50.55 10.94 18.33
CA GLY A 50 51.81 11.19 17.64
C GLY A 50 52.97 10.37 18.23
N VAL A 51 52.68 9.14 18.65
CA VAL A 51 53.61 8.19 19.26
C VAL A 51 53.70 6.94 18.38
N GLU A 52 54.91 6.46 18.15
CA GLU A 52 55.14 5.27 17.34
C GLU A 52 54.69 4.02 18.09
N LEU A 53 53.85 3.17 17.48
CA LEU A 53 53.44 1.88 18.06
C LEU A 53 54.23 0.74 17.43
N TRP A 54 54.88 -0.06 18.26
CA TRP A 54 55.50 -1.33 17.86
C TRP A 54 54.59 -2.48 18.29
N ALA A 55 53.76 -2.92 17.35
CA ALA A 55 52.87 -4.07 17.44
C ALA A 55 52.83 -4.77 16.07
N PRO A 56 52.51 -6.08 15.99
CA PRO A 56 52.31 -6.75 14.70
C PRO A 56 51.17 -6.08 13.91
N ALA A 57 51.20 -6.14 12.58
CA ALA A 57 50.05 -5.71 11.78
C ALA A 57 48.85 -6.68 11.99
N PRO A 58 47.60 -6.29 11.69
CA PRO A 58 46.46 -7.20 11.76
C PRO A 58 46.74 -8.50 10.98
N GLY A 59 46.66 -9.65 11.64
CA GLY A 59 46.88 -10.97 11.02
C GLY A 59 48.35 -11.42 10.91
N GLU A 60 49.32 -10.60 11.30
CA GLU A 60 50.73 -10.99 11.35
C GLU A 60 51.07 -11.72 12.67
N PRO A 61 52.02 -12.67 12.65
CA PRO A 61 52.47 -13.34 13.87
C PRO A 61 53.16 -12.36 14.81
N ASP A 62 53.02 -12.60 16.13
CA ASP A 62 53.67 -11.76 17.13
C ASP A 62 55.20 -11.76 16.95
N PRO A 63 55.85 -10.59 16.98
CA PRO A 63 57.30 -10.52 16.87
C PRO A 63 57.95 -11.14 18.11
N HIS A 64 58.92 -12.04 17.90
CA HIS A 64 59.69 -12.62 18.99
C HIS A 64 60.44 -11.52 19.77
N GLU A 65 60.48 -11.60 21.11
CA GLU A 65 61.08 -10.56 21.96
C GLU A 65 62.54 -10.25 21.61
N LEU A 66 63.30 -11.25 21.15
CA LEU A 66 64.68 -11.08 20.70
C LEU A 66 64.78 -10.19 19.45
N ALA A 67 63.84 -10.31 18.51
CA ALA A 67 63.77 -9.47 17.32
C ALA A 67 63.37 -8.03 17.70
N LEU A 68 62.43 -7.87 18.63
CA LEU A 68 62.09 -6.56 19.21
C LEU A 68 63.30 -5.92 19.89
N ARG A 69 64.08 -6.69 20.65
CA ARG A 69 65.30 -6.21 21.32
C ARG A 69 66.36 -5.72 20.33
N ASP A 70 66.65 -6.52 19.29
CA ASP A 70 67.61 -6.16 18.24
C ASP A 70 67.16 -4.90 17.49
N ARG A 71 65.87 -4.84 17.11
CA ARG A 71 65.27 -3.65 16.50
C ARG A 71 65.38 -2.42 17.39
N PHE A 72 65.08 -2.56 18.67
CA PHE A 72 65.15 -1.46 19.65
C PHE A 72 66.58 -0.94 19.86
N HIS A 73 67.59 -1.80 19.73
CA HIS A 73 68.98 -1.41 19.83
C HIS A 73 69.47 -0.63 18.59
N ARG A 74 69.00 -1.01 17.39
CA ARG A 74 69.43 -0.40 16.12
C ARG A 74 68.74 0.92 15.80
N GLU A 75 67.47 1.04 16.17
CA GLU A 75 66.68 2.22 15.85
C GLU A 75 66.93 3.40 16.81
N PRO A 76 66.86 4.65 16.32
CA PRO A 76 67.01 5.81 17.18
C PRO A 76 65.93 5.85 18.26
N ARG A 77 66.30 6.25 19.48
CA ARG A 77 65.37 6.38 20.60
C ARG A 77 64.34 7.47 20.30
N ARG A 78 63.08 7.07 20.13
CA ARG A 78 61.91 7.91 19.85
C ARG A 78 60.80 7.65 20.87
N ARG A 79 59.82 8.55 20.91
CA ARG A 79 58.58 8.32 21.69
C ARG A 79 57.83 7.16 21.06
N ARG A 80 57.84 6.01 21.74
CA ARG A 80 57.19 4.80 21.24
C ARG A 80 56.56 3.95 22.34
N ILE A 81 55.56 3.17 21.95
CA ILE A 81 54.94 2.11 22.74
C ILE A 81 55.41 0.78 22.17
N VAL A 82 56.04 -0.04 23.00
CA VAL A 82 56.41 -1.42 22.68
C VAL A 82 55.34 -2.33 23.28
N TRP A 83 54.48 -2.88 22.43
CA TRP A 83 53.41 -3.78 22.84
C TRP A 83 53.92 -5.21 22.95
N LEU A 84 53.57 -5.90 24.04
CA LEU A 84 53.97 -7.29 24.31
C LEU A 84 52.73 -8.11 24.75
N PRO A 85 52.43 -9.25 24.10
CA PRO A 85 51.31 -10.13 24.45
C PRO A 85 51.61 -11.01 25.67
N ARG A 86 52.16 -10.42 26.73
CA ARG A 86 52.69 -11.14 27.90
C ARG A 86 52.51 -10.29 29.16
N THR A 87 52.48 -10.96 30.30
CA THR A 87 52.55 -10.28 31.60
C THR A 87 53.95 -9.71 31.83
N ARG A 88 54.07 -8.74 32.75
CA ARG A 88 55.35 -8.14 33.14
C ARG A 88 56.38 -9.15 33.66
N ALA A 89 55.91 -10.22 34.30
CA ALA A 89 56.76 -11.29 34.83
C ALA A 89 57.31 -12.21 33.72
N GLU A 90 56.59 -12.34 32.60
CA GLU A 90 56.93 -13.21 31.47
C GLU A 90 57.81 -12.53 30.42
N ILE A 91 58.11 -11.23 30.58
CA ILE A 91 59.08 -10.54 29.72
C ILE A 91 60.46 -11.16 29.95
N THR A 92 61.09 -11.63 28.89
CA THR A 92 62.38 -12.34 28.93
C THR A 92 63.49 -11.51 28.27
N TYR A 93 63.60 -11.58 26.94
CA TYR A 93 64.69 -10.95 26.20
C TYR A 93 64.61 -9.42 26.22
N PHE A 94 63.40 -8.85 26.27
CA PHE A 94 63.21 -7.39 26.31
C PHE A 94 63.31 -6.81 27.74
N LYS A 95 63.42 -7.66 28.77
CA LYS A 95 63.41 -7.29 30.20
C LYS A 95 64.49 -6.28 30.57
N VAL A 96 65.63 -6.33 29.87
CA VAL A 96 66.78 -5.43 30.08
C VAL A 96 66.42 -3.94 29.95
N TYR A 97 65.37 -3.60 29.19
CA TYR A 97 64.92 -2.22 28.98
C TYR A 97 63.77 -1.81 29.90
N GLU A 98 63.26 -2.72 30.74
CA GLU A 98 62.11 -2.47 31.61
C GLU A 98 62.34 -1.33 32.61
N LEU A 99 63.54 -1.23 33.18
CA LEU A 99 63.89 -0.18 34.17
C LEU A 99 64.01 1.22 33.54
N GLU A 100 64.16 1.29 32.22
CA GLU A 100 64.20 2.55 31.45
C GLU A 100 62.81 2.98 30.96
N ALA A 101 61.79 2.13 31.12
CA ALA A 101 60.46 2.30 30.54
C ALA A 101 59.39 2.59 31.59
N ASP A 102 58.38 3.36 31.20
CA ASP A 102 57.09 3.33 31.88
C ASP A 102 56.36 2.04 31.47
N VAL A 103 55.97 1.18 32.42
CA VAL A 103 55.37 -0.13 32.14
C VAL A 103 53.87 -0.12 32.44
N TRP A 104 53.04 -0.37 31.43
CA TRP A 104 51.60 -0.56 31.60
C TRP A 104 51.27 -2.03 31.79
N ILE A 105 50.59 -2.35 32.90
CA ILE A 105 50.17 -3.71 33.26
C ILE A 105 48.67 -3.85 33.49
N ARG A 106 47.92 -2.74 33.43
CA ARG A 106 46.49 -2.72 33.75
C ARG A 106 45.68 -3.33 32.62
N GLY A 107 44.81 -4.28 32.97
CA GLY A 107 43.81 -4.82 32.05
C GLY A 107 42.74 -3.79 31.69
N LEU A 108 41.93 -4.09 30.68
CA LEU A 108 40.91 -3.17 30.19
C LEU A 108 39.83 -2.87 31.23
N ALA A 109 39.40 -3.87 32.02
CA ALA A 109 38.41 -3.68 33.09
C ALA A 109 38.88 -2.73 34.21
N GLU A 110 40.17 -2.82 34.58
CA GLU A 110 40.78 -1.93 35.57
C GLU A 110 40.89 -0.51 35.01
N ALA A 111 41.34 -0.37 33.76
CA ALA A 111 41.44 0.93 33.10
C ALA A 111 40.08 1.61 32.86
N LEU A 112 39.03 0.85 32.58
CA LEU A 112 37.66 1.38 32.50
C LEU A 112 37.20 1.90 33.86
N SER A 113 37.57 1.23 34.96
CA SER A 113 37.29 1.72 36.32
C SER A 113 37.99 3.06 36.60
N ASP A 114 39.23 3.22 36.15
CA ASP A 114 39.98 4.49 36.24
C ASP A 114 39.41 5.60 35.33
N TYR A 115 38.91 5.24 34.15
CA TYR A 115 38.13 6.13 33.28
C TYR A 115 36.77 6.53 33.90
N GLY A 116 36.31 5.74 34.87
CA GLY A 116 35.12 5.96 35.66
C GLY A 116 33.88 5.20 35.16
N VAL A 117 34.09 4.11 34.42
CA VAL A 117 33.09 3.11 34.03
C VAL A 117 33.46 1.80 34.73
N PRO A 118 33.12 1.62 36.02
CA PRO A 118 33.48 0.41 36.74
C PRO A 118 32.65 -0.79 36.24
N VAL A 119 33.33 -1.87 35.87
CA VAL A 119 32.67 -3.14 35.53
C VAL A 119 32.17 -3.79 36.83
N ALA A 120 30.87 -4.06 36.93
CA ALA A 120 30.31 -4.71 38.11
C ALA A 120 30.88 -6.13 38.27
N ARG A 121 31.39 -6.49 39.45
CA ARG A 121 31.99 -7.82 39.75
C ARG A 121 31.13 -9.01 39.32
N ARG A 122 29.81 -8.88 39.43
CA ARG A 122 28.84 -9.92 39.02
C ARG A 122 28.81 -10.17 37.51
N HIS A 123 29.19 -9.20 36.69
CA HIS A 123 29.18 -9.28 35.22
C HIS A 123 30.58 -9.50 34.63
N GLU A 124 31.63 -9.36 35.44
CA GLU A 124 33.03 -9.34 35.00
C GLU A 124 33.42 -10.62 34.25
N ALA A 125 33.02 -11.79 34.75
CA ALA A 125 33.32 -13.07 34.10
C ALA A 125 32.68 -13.22 32.72
N GLU A 126 31.45 -12.71 32.53
CA GLU A 126 30.72 -12.78 31.26
C GLU A 126 31.12 -11.69 30.28
N LEU A 127 31.51 -10.52 30.77
CA LEU A 127 31.94 -9.39 29.93
C LEU A 127 33.38 -9.53 29.45
N ARG A 128 34.27 -10.15 30.23
CA ARG A 128 35.71 -10.23 29.91
C ARG A 128 36.01 -10.71 28.48
N PRO A 129 35.37 -11.78 27.94
CA PRO A 129 35.66 -12.24 26.57
C PRO A 129 35.28 -11.23 25.48
N ILE A 130 34.36 -10.31 25.75
CA ILE A 130 33.78 -9.37 24.76
C ILE A 130 34.09 -7.91 25.07
N LEU A 131 34.73 -7.63 26.20
CA LEU A 131 34.96 -6.28 26.71
C LEU A 131 35.84 -5.47 25.76
N HIS A 132 36.83 -6.10 25.13
CA HIS A 132 37.70 -5.47 24.14
C HIS A 132 36.94 -5.05 22.88
N LEU A 133 35.99 -5.87 22.41
CA LEU A 133 35.10 -5.52 21.29
C LEU A 133 34.19 -4.36 21.67
N GLN A 134 33.59 -4.40 22.87
CA GLN A 134 32.70 -3.34 23.33
C GLN A 134 33.45 -2.03 23.53
N ALA A 135 34.68 -2.08 24.05
CA ALA A 135 35.51 -0.90 24.19
C ALA A 135 35.95 -0.30 22.87
N ARG A 136 36.15 -1.14 21.84
CA ARG A 136 36.37 -0.68 20.47
C ARG A 136 35.11 0.00 19.91
N ASN A 137 33.94 -0.59 20.09
CA ASN A 137 32.67 -0.05 19.61
C ASN A 137 32.35 1.33 20.22
N LEU A 138 32.62 1.49 21.52
CA LEU A 138 32.35 2.72 22.28
C LEU A 138 33.55 3.67 22.39
N PHE A 139 34.63 3.43 21.64
CA PHE A 139 35.92 4.08 21.89
C PHE A 139 35.88 5.61 21.76
N ASP A 140 35.18 6.10 20.74
CA ASP A 140 34.98 7.53 20.48
C ASP A 140 33.71 8.10 21.12
N GLN A 141 32.88 7.26 21.75
CA GLN A 141 31.61 7.67 22.36
C GLN A 141 31.83 8.37 23.72
N PRO A 142 30.91 9.27 24.15
CA PRO A 142 30.97 9.90 25.46
C PRO A 142 30.79 8.86 26.58
N ARG A 143 31.18 9.22 27.82
CA ARG A 143 31.12 8.32 28.97
C ARG A 143 29.70 7.86 29.28
N SER A 144 28.69 8.70 29.01
CA SER A 144 27.27 8.33 29.16
C SER A 144 26.85 7.13 28.29
N ALA A 145 27.55 6.85 27.19
CA ALA A 145 27.26 5.68 26.35
C ALA A 145 27.60 4.34 27.04
N TRP A 146 28.28 4.39 28.18
CA TRP A 146 28.71 3.23 28.95
C TRP A 146 27.84 2.95 30.19
N ASP A 147 26.81 3.77 30.45
CA ASP A 147 26.00 3.71 31.66
C ASP A 147 25.25 2.36 31.85
N ASP A 148 25.05 1.60 30.77
CA ASP A 148 24.38 0.29 30.76
C ASP A 148 25.30 -0.87 30.30
N LEU A 149 26.48 -0.99 30.92
CA LEU A 149 27.42 -2.09 30.65
C LEU A 149 26.99 -3.40 31.35
N THR A 150 25.94 -4.04 30.81
CA THR A 150 25.50 -5.40 31.19
C THR A 150 25.88 -6.42 30.12
N PRO A 151 26.03 -7.73 30.44
CA PRO A 151 26.34 -8.75 29.44
C PRO A 151 25.33 -8.78 28.29
N SER A 152 24.03 -8.67 28.60
CA SER A 152 22.96 -8.65 27.60
C SER A 152 23.01 -7.40 26.72
N ALA A 153 23.18 -6.21 27.31
CA ALA A 153 23.29 -4.97 26.54
C ALA A 153 24.56 -4.95 25.66
N ALA A 154 25.69 -5.45 26.16
CA ALA A 154 26.93 -5.56 25.39
C ALA A 154 26.80 -6.54 24.22
N LYS A 155 26.25 -7.75 24.45
CA LYS A 155 25.95 -8.72 23.39
C LYS A 155 25.03 -8.12 22.32
N GLY A 156 23.98 -7.39 22.74
CA GLY A 156 23.04 -6.72 21.83
C GLY A 156 23.65 -5.56 21.05
N ALA A 157 24.57 -4.79 21.65
CA ALA A 157 25.25 -3.69 20.98
C ALA A 157 26.31 -4.17 19.98
N LEU A 158 26.95 -5.31 20.25
CA LEU A 158 27.95 -5.92 19.38
C LEU A 158 27.32 -6.68 18.21
N PHE A 159 26.18 -7.32 18.45
CA PHE A 159 25.50 -8.11 17.44
C PHE A 159 23.99 -8.02 17.65
N ASP A 160 23.34 -7.08 16.95
CA ASP A 160 21.91 -6.80 17.15
C ASP A 160 20.98 -7.83 16.48
N ASP A 161 19.70 -7.70 16.77
CA ASP A 161 18.65 -8.57 16.24
C ASP A 161 18.50 -8.44 14.71
N GLY A 162 18.79 -7.28 14.12
CA GLY A 162 18.72 -7.08 12.68
C GLY A 162 19.79 -7.92 11.98
N ARG A 163 21.03 -7.83 12.47
CA ARG A 163 22.18 -8.57 11.96
C ARG A 163 22.02 -10.08 12.14
N LEU A 164 21.39 -10.51 13.24
CA LEU A 164 21.01 -11.92 13.44
C LEU A 164 20.04 -12.41 12.37
N LEU A 165 18.98 -11.63 12.10
CA LEU A 165 18.02 -11.99 11.08
C LEU A 165 18.62 -11.98 9.67
N GLU A 166 19.60 -11.11 9.40
CA GLU A 166 20.37 -11.13 8.15
C GLU A 166 21.11 -12.46 8.00
N VAL A 167 21.83 -12.95 9.02
CA VAL A 167 22.51 -14.27 8.96
C VAL A 167 21.52 -15.42 8.75
N LEU A 168 20.34 -15.36 9.37
CA LEU A 168 19.29 -16.37 9.21
C LEU A 168 18.65 -16.39 7.81
N THR A 169 18.80 -15.33 7.02
CA THR A 169 18.09 -15.16 5.74
C THR A 169 18.99 -14.84 4.55
N ALA A 170 20.29 -14.65 4.78
CA ALA A 170 21.26 -14.30 3.75
C ALA A 170 21.33 -15.34 2.62
N GLU A 171 21.84 -14.94 1.46
CA GLU A 171 22.16 -15.88 0.37
C GLU A 171 23.61 -16.38 0.48
N ARG A 172 24.51 -15.47 0.85
CA ARG A 172 25.93 -15.77 1.03
C ARG A 172 26.23 -16.34 2.41
N ASP A 173 27.41 -16.93 2.53
CA ASP A 173 28.02 -17.35 3.79
C ASP A 173 28.61 -16.11 4.50
N MET A 174 28.16 -15.85 5.72
CA MET A 174 28.56 -14.72 6.57
C MET A 174 29.50 -15.16 7.70
N PHE A 175 29.62 -16.44 8.03
CA PHE A 175 30.46 -16.95 9.11
C PHE A 175 31.93 -16.54 8.94
N PRO A 176 32.53 -16.56 7.73
CA PRO A 176 33.87 -16.02 7.53
C PRO A 176 33.99 -14.54 7.95
N ASP A 177 33.04 -13.70 7.55
CA ASP A 177 33.01 -12.27 7.89
C ASP A 177 32.87 -12.08 9.41
N LEU A 178 31.94 -12.81 10.04
CA LEU A 178 31.73 -12.77 11.49
C LEU A 178 32.96 -13.20 12.29
N ARG A 179 33.72 -14.18 11.77
CA ARG A 179 34.99 -14.63 12.39
C ARG A 179 36.09 -13.61 12.19
N ALA A 180 36.20 -13.00 11.01
CA ALA A 180 37.17 -11.93 10.75
C ALA A 180 36.93 -10.69 11.62
N GLU A 181 35.66 -10.39 11.92
CA GLU A 181 35.27 -9.30 12.82
C GLU A 181 35.42 -9.63 14.32
N GLY A 182 35.64 -10.90 14.67
CA GLY A 182 35.74 -11.37 16.06
C GLY A 182 34.41 -11.47 16.80
N VAL A 183 33.27 -11.26 16.11
CA VAL A 183 31.92 -11.27 16.72
C VAL A 183 31.23 -12.64 16.66
N PHE A 184 31.82 -13.62 15.97
CA PHE A 184 31.22 -14.95 15.80
C PHE A 184 30.84 -15.62 17.13
N ALA A 185 31.69 -15.55 18.16
CA ALA A 185 31.40 -16.14 19.47
C ALA A 185 30.19 -15.46 20.17
N VAL A 186 30.03 -14.14 19.98
CA VAL A 186 28.87 -13.39 20.47
C VAL A 186 27.60 -13.87 19.76
N PHE A 187 27.66 -13.97 18.44
CA PHE A 187 26.57 -14.49 17.62
C PHE A 187 26.18 -15.92 18.03
N ALA A 188 27.14 -16.83 18.16
CA ALA A 188 26.91 -18.22 18.54
C ALA A 188 26.26 -18.33 19.92
N GLY A 189 26.74 -17.56 20.89
CA GLY A 189 26.14 -17.48 22.23
C GLY A 189 24.68 -17.01 22.17
N ARG A 190 24.39 -15.91 21.46
CA ARG A 190 23.02 -15.40 21.32
C ARG A 190 22.07 -16.41 20.66
N VAL A 191 22.50 -17.05 19.59
CA VAL A 191 21.73 -18.08 18.86
C VAL A 191 21.37 -19.27 19.75
N MET A 192 22.29 -19.72 20.60
CA MET A 192 22.04 -20.86 21.49
C MET A 192 21.26 -20.46 22.74
N GLU A 193 21.62 -19.37 23.40
CA GLU A 193 21.06 -18.93 24.69
C GLU A 193 19.71 -18.22 24.52
N ASP A 194 19.64 -17.25 23.60
CA ASP A 194 18.46 -16.40 23.45
C ASP A 194 17.37 -17.09 22.61
N LEU A 195 17.79 -17.89 21.61
CA LEU A 195 16.89 -18.49 20.62
C LEU A 195 16.74 -20.02 20.74
N GLY A 196 17.65 -20.70 21.45
CA GLY A 196 17.63 -22.17 21.58
C GLY A 196 17.86 -22.91 20.25
N LEU A 197 18.63 -22.31 19.35
CA LEU A 197 18.99 -22.88 18.05
C LEU A 197 20.24 -23.76 18.16
N SER A 198 20.56 -24.46 17.07
CA SER A 198 21.73 -25.33 16.98
C SER A 198 23.03 -24.53 17.05
N ASP A 199 24.08 -25.19 17.54
CA ASP A 199 25.43 -24.63 17.65
C ASP A 199 26.04 -24.35 16.26
N PRO A 200 26.33 -23.08 15.91
CA PRO A 200 26.86 -22.73 14.59
C PRO A 200 28.31 -23.15 14.36
N ASP A 201 29.06 -23.58 15.38
CA ASP A 201 30.43 -24.10 15.18
C ASP A 201 30.46 -25.54 14.67
N LYS A 202 29.33 -26.28 14.76
CA LYS A 202 29.29 -27.71 14.43
C LYS A 202 28.98 -28.02 12.96
N THR A 203 28.45 -27.06 12.23
CA THR A 203 27.97 -27.26 10.85
C THR A 203 28.26 -26.04 10.00
N PRO A 204 28.47 -26.20 8.68
CA PRO A 204 28.57 -25.08 7.75
C PRO A 204 27.34 -24.16 7.83
N GLU A 205 27.51 -22.86 7.56
CA GLU A 205 26.42 -21.87 7.69
C GLU A 205 25.14 -22.26 6.92
N PRO A 206 25.19 -22.71 5.66
CA PRO A 206 23.96 -23.04 4.92
C PRO A 206 23.14 -24.14 5.60
N ASP A 207 23.81 -25.20 6.10
CA ASP A 207 23.16 -26.30 6.80
C ASP A 207 22.64 -25.86 8.18
N TRP A 208 23.43 -25.06 8.90
CA TRP A 208 23.04 -24.46 10.16
C TRP A 208 21.79 -23.58 10.01
N ARG A 209 21.71 -22.78 8.94
CA ARG A 209 20.59 -21.88 8.64
C ARG A 209 19.31 -22.67 8.40
N ILE A 210 19.39 -23.74 7.60
CA ILE A 210 18.26 -24.65 7.34
C ILE A 210 17.78 -25.27 8.65
N GLU A 211 18.68 -25.83 9.46
CA GLU A 211 18.32 -26.46 10.73
C GLU A 211 17.76 -25.45 11.75
N SER A 212 18.32 -24.24 11.79
CA SER A 212 17.81 -23.16 12.64
C SER A 212 16.40 -22.74 12.23
N MET A 213 16.15 -22.56 10.94
CA MET A 213 14.80 -22.27 10.45
C MET A 213 13.83 -23.42 10.71
N ARG A 214 14.26 -24.68 10.55
CA ARG A 214 13.44 -25.86 10.93
C ARG A 214 13.01 -25.81 12.39
N ARG A 215 13.95 -25.53 13.29
CA ARG A 215 13.66 -25.38 14.72
C ARG A 215 12.68 -24.25 15.00
N LEU A 216 12.84 -23.08 14.36
CA LEU A 216 11.90 -21.96 14.50
C LEU A 216 10.48 -22.32 14.06
N LEU A 217 10.33 -23.01 12.92
CA LEU A 217 9.03 -23.48 12.43
C LEU A 217 8.39 -24.51 13.38
N LEU A 218 9.19 -25.44 13.91
CA LEU A 218 8.73 -26.41 14.90
C LEU A 218 8.34 -25.75 16.23
N MET A 219 9.04 -24.71 16.66
CA MET A 219 8.68 -23.91 17.84
C MET A 219 7.34 -23.20 17.64
N GLU A 220 7.07 -22.64 16.45
CA GLU A 220 5.79 -22.02 16.13
C GLU A 220 4.66 -23.07 16.14
N ALA A 221 4.90 -24.22 15.52
CA ALA A 221 3.95 -25.34 15.51
C ALA A 221 3.63 -25.82 16.94
N ALA A 222 4.65 -26.00 17.79
CA ALA A 222 4.48 -26.37 19.20
C ALA A 222 3.68 -25.32 20.00
N ASN A 223 3.82 -24.04 19.66
CA ASN A 223 3.09 -22.95 20.30
C ASN A 223 1.61 -22.89 19.86
N SER A 224 1.28 -23.45 18.70
CA SER A 224 -0.06 -23.34 18.10
C SER A 224 -1.11 -24.34 18.61
N GLY A 225 -0.73 -25.25 19.51
CA GLY A 225 -1.66 -26.19 20.16
C GLY A 225 -1.77 -27.56 19.49
N GLY A 226 -0.67 -28.32 19.51
CA GLY A 226 -0.58 -29.70 19.02
C GLY A 226 0.81 -30.27 19.30
N THR A 227 1.01 -31.58 19.15
CA THR A 227 2.38 -32.16 19.17
C THR A 227 2.94 -32.09 17.74
N PRO A 228 3.97 -31.29 17.46
CA PRO A 228 4.55 -31.21 16.12
C PRO A 228 5.27 -32.52 15.72
N PRO A 229 5.65 -32.67 14.44
CA PRO A 229 6.34 -33.86 13.92
C PRO A 229 7.59 -34.30 14.72
N LEU A 230 8.01 -35.56 14.52
CA LEU A 230 9.22 -36.14 15.12
C LEU A 230 10.44 -35.21 14.95
N GLY A 231 11.09 -34.85 16.07
CA GLY A 231 12.13 -33.82 16.15
C GLY A 231 11.85 -32.75 17.22
N ALA A 232 10.61 -32.67 17.70
CA ALA A 232 10.15 -31.66 18.66
C ALA A 232 10.45 -31.92 20.15
N ARG A 233 11.03 -33.08 20.50
CA ARG A 233 11.15 -33.53 21.90
C ARG A 233 12.11 -32.70 22.77
N GLU A 234 12.89 -31.81 22.15
CA GLU A 234 13.89 -30.95 22.81
C GLU A 234 13.72 -29.46 22.45
N LEU A 235 12.52 -29.02 22.05
CA LEU A 235 12.33 -27.61 21.71
C LEU A 235 12.31 -26.73 22.97
N PRO A 236 13.01 -25.58 22.97
CA PRO A 236 12.98 -24.64 24.07
C PRO A 236 11.54 -24.17 24.36
N ALA A 237 11.26 -23.86 25.62
CA ALA A 237 9.95 -23.41 26.11
C ALA A 237 10.09 -22.11 26.93
N GLY A 238 8.96 -21.49 27.26
CA GLY A 238 8.93 -20.24 28.02
C GLY A 238 9.57 -19.08 27.25
N ARG A 239 10.34 -18.25 27.95
CA ARG A 239 10.88 -16.97 27.43
C ARG A 239 11.74 -17.12 26.16
N VAL A 240 12.52 -18.20 26.06
CA VAL A 240 13.37 -18.46 24.88
C VAL A 240 12.49 -18.65 23.63
N ARG A 241 11.44 -19.46 23.73
CA ARG A 241 10.48 -19.65 22.63
C ARG A 241 9.77 -18.35 22.28
N GLU A 242 9.30 -17.61 23.28
CA GLU A 242 8.62 -16.33 23.06
C GLU A 242 9.50 -15.32 22.32
N TYR A 243 10.80 -15.25 22.67
CA TYR A 243 11.74 -14.37 22.01
C TYR A 243 12.05 -14.83 20.57
N ALA A 244 12.27 -16.13 20.37
CA ALA A 244 12.48 -16.70 19.05
C ALA A 244 11.31 -16.44 18.09
N LEU A 245 10.07 -16.61 18.57
CA LEU A 245 8.88 -16.33 17.77
C LEU A 245 8.69 -14.83 17.49
N LYS A 246 9.08 -13.94 18.40
CA LYS A 246 9.09 -12.49 18.14
C LYS A 246 10.08 -12.13 17.03
N LEU A 247 11.27 -12.75 17.01
CA LEU A 247 12.24 -12.53 15.95
C LEU A 247 11.78 -13.11 14.61
N LEU A 248 11.15 -14.29 14.62
CA LEU A 248 10.52 -14.87 13.43
C LEU A 248 9.44 -13.94 12.85
N GLN A 249 8.57 -13.38 13.70
CA GLN A 249 7.58 -12.38 13.27
C GLN A 249 8.26 -11.14 12.68
N ARG A 250 9.32 -10.62 13.31
CA ARG A 250 10.05 -9.46 12.79
C ARG A 250 10.63 -9.74 11.41
N CYS A 251 11.16 -10.94 11.17
CA CYS A 251 11.65 -11.38 9.86
C CYS A 251 10.55 -11.29 8.77
N MET A 252 9.33 -11.70 9.09
CA MET A 252 8.17 -11.64 8.18
C MET A 252 7.64 -10.22 7.92
N HIS A 253 8.07 -9.22 8.71
CA HIS A 253 7.61 -7.83 8.60
C HIS A 253 8.65 -6.91 7.95
N ASP A 254 9.93 -7.28 7.94
CA ASP A 254 10.99 -6.50 7.32
C ASP A 254 11.08 -6.81 5.82
N ILE A 255 10.72 -5.83 4.99
CA ILE A 255 10.68 -5.94 3.52
C ILE A 255 12.03 -6.43 2.96
N ARG A 256 13.15 -6.05 3.58
CA ARG A 256 14.49 -6.43 3.13
C ARG A 256 14.78 -7.92 3.30
N LEU A 257 14.09 -8.57 4.24
CA LEU A 257 14.33 -9.96 4.62
C LEU A 257 13.35 -10.93 3.97
N ILE A 258 12.26 -10.45 3.33
CA ILE A 258 11.18 -11.29 2.80
C ILE A 258 11.71 -12.36 1.84
N ALA A 259 12.52 -12.00 0.85
CA ALA A 259 13.05 -12.95 -0.13
C ALA A 259 13.94 -14.03 0.52
N GLY A 260 14.78 -13.63 1.47
CA GLY A 260 15.64 -14.53 2.22
C GLY A 260 14.87 -15.46 3.15
N PHE A 261 13.86 -14.92 3.83
CA PHE A 261 12.93 -15.66 4.66
C PHE A 261 12.19 -16.74 3.87
N GLU A 262 11.62 -16.39 2.71
CA GLU A 262 10.88 -17.34 1.88
C GLU A 262 11.74 -18.53 1.43
N ARG A 263 12.98 -18.28 1.03
CA ARG A 263 13.93 -19.34 0.67
C ARG A 263 14.30 -20.21 1.86
N ALA A 264 14.67 -19.58 2.98
CA ALA A 264 15.06 -20.30 4.19
C ALA A 264 13.93 -21.20 4.69
N VAL A 265 12.70 -20.69 4.68
CA VAL A 265 11.50 -21.46 4.99
C VAL A 265 11.33 -22.61 4.00
N HIS A 266 11.34 -22.36 2.69
CA HIS A 266 11.18 -23.40 1.66
C HIS A 266 12.17 -24.57 1.83
N GLU A 267 13.45 -24.29 2.11
CA GLU A 267 14.47 -25.32 2.35
C GLU A 267 14.23 -26.08 3.67
N ALA A 268 13.82 -25.36 4.73
CA ALA A 268 13.56 -25.94 6.03
C ALA A 268 12.42 -26.99 5.97
N GLU A 269 11.31 -26.70 5.30
CA GLU A 269 10.08 -27.53 5.38
C GLU A 269 10.08 -28.80 4.54
N ARG A 270 10.99 -28.99 3.57
CA ARG A 270 10.96 -30.10 2.59
C ARG A 270 10.73 -31.49 3.18
N HIS A 271 11.23 -31.75 4.39
CA HIS A 271 11.14 -33.05 5.05
C HIS A 271 10.60 -32.98 6.49
N LEU A 272 10.03 -31.83 6.89
CA LEU A 272 9.50 -31.64 8.24
C LEU A 272 8.12 -32.30 8.44
N GLY A 273 7.35 -32.50 7.37
CA GLY A 273 6.00 -33.08 7.44
C GLY A 273 4.96 -32.17 8.10
N LEU A 274 5.21 -30.86 8.13
CA LEU A 274 4.30 -29.86 8.73
C LEU A 274 2.95 -29.79 8.02
N ASP A 275 2.91 -30.07 6.71
CA ASP A 275 1.68 -30.16 5.92
C ASP A 275 0.77 -31.30 6.40
N THR A 276 1.35 -32.48 6.67
CA THR A 276 0.62 -33.65 7.16
C THR A 276 0.20 -33.48 8.61
N TRP A 277 1.06 -32.88 9.43
CA TRP A 277 0.71 -32.50 10.80
C TRP A 277 -0.43 -31.51 10.87
N ALA A 278 -0.42 -30.45 10.04
CA ALA A 278 -1.49 -29.46 10.03
C ALA A 278 -2.86 -30.08 9.69
N ARG A 279 -2.88 -31.05 8.76
CA ARG A 279 -4.09 -31.79 8.39
C ARG A 279 -4.59 -32.77 9.46
N SER A 280 -3.73 -33.23 10.37
CA SER A 280 -4.12 -34.16 11.44
C SER A 280 -4.64 -33.47 12.71
N GLN A 281 -4.55 -32.14 12.79
CA GLN A 281 -5.04 -31.40 13.96
C GLN A 281 -6.57 -31.35 13.98
N SER A 282 -7.15 -31.42 15.18
CA SER A 282 -8.61 -31.27 15.38
C SER A 282 -9.12 -29.85 15.11
N SER A 283 -8.25 -28.86 15.24
CA SER A 283 -8.51 -27.46 14.90
C SER A 283 -7.40 -26.89 14.03
N PRO A 284 -7.68 -25.99 13.07
CA PRO A 284 -6.66 -25.39 12.23
C PRO A 284 -5.56 -24.70 13.07
N PRO A 285 -4.28 -25.10 12.94
CA PRO A 285 -3.19 -24.55 13.74
C PRO A 285 -2.94 -23.08 13.40
N ARG A 286 -2.73 -22.23 14.40
CA ARG A 286 -2.47 -20.78 14.24
C ARG A 286 -0.98 -20.49 14.00
N THR A 287 -0.41 -21.12 12.99
CA THR A 287 0.94 -20.82 12.49
C THR A 287 0.89 -19.72 11.43
N THR A 288 1.99 -19.02 11.23
CA THR A 288 2.08 -17.92 10.26
C THR A 288 3.34 -17.98 9.42
N ALA A 289 4.39 -18.67 9.87
CA ALA A 289 5.69 -18.71 9.21
C ALA A 289 5.83 -19.84 8.19
N SER A 290 5.21 -21.01 8.40
CA SER A 290 5.30 -22.15 7.48
C SER A 290 4.38 -21.98 6.26
N ARG A 291 4.96 -22.07 5.05
CA ARG A 291 4.17 -22.06 3.81
C ARG A 291 3.45 -23.39 3.62
N ALA A 292 4.10 -24.51 3.96
CA ALA A 292 3.51 -25.83 3.80
C ALA A 292 2.23 -26.01 4.62
N VAL A 293 2.18 -25.43 5.84
CA VAL A 293 0.95 -25.40 6.65
C VAL A 293 -0.13 -24.57 5.98
N GLU A 294 0.18 -23.36 5.51
CA GLU A 294 -0.79 -22.49 4.84
C GLU A 294 -1.39 -23.13 3.59
N GLU A 295 -0.56 -23.75 2.74
CA GLU A 295 -1.00 -24.47 1.56
C GLU A 295 -1.85 -25.70 1.91
N ALA A 296 -1.49 -26.44 2.96
CA ALA A 296 -2.26 -27.60 3.42
C ALA A 296 -3.64 -27.20 3.95
N LEU A 297 -3.72 -26.11 4.71
CA LEU A 297 -4.97 -25.58 5.24
C LEU A 297 -5.86 -25.00 4.13
N LEU A 298 -5.28 -24.28 3.17
CA LEU A 298 -6.02 -23.80 2.01
C LEU A 298 -6.60 -24.96 1.22
N ARG A 299 -5.80 -26.01 0.94
CA ARG A 299 -6.25 -27.19 0.21
C ARG A 299 -7.38 -27.91 0.95
N HIS A 300 -7.25 -28.10 2.27
CA HIS A 300 -8.32 -28.70 3.07
C HIS A 300 -9.63 -27.90 3.01
N GLN A 301 -9.56 -26.57 3.08
CA GLN A 301 -10.74 -25.70 2.94
C GLN A 301 -11.37 -25.82 1.55
N ILE A 302 -10.54 -25.78 0.50
CA ILE A 302 -10.98 -25.96 -0.87
C ILE A 302 -11.68 -27.30 -1.04
N ASP A 303 -11.06 -28.42 -0.64
CA ASP A 303 -11.63 -29.76 -0.78
C ASP A 303 -12.98 -29.87 -0.07
N ARG A 304 -13.11 -29.28 1.12
CA ARG A 304 -14.37 -29.19 1.86
C ARG A 304 -15.43 -28.46 1.06
N PHE A 305 -15.13 -27.27 0.54
CA PHE A 305 -16.08 -26.50 -0.27
C PHE A 305 -16.38 -27.18 -1.62
N GLU A 306 -15.41 -27.90 -2.19
CA GLU A 306 -15.61 -28.64 -3.43
C GLU A 306 -16.61 -29.77 -3.28
N SER A 307 -16.70 -30.38 -2.09
CA SER A 307 -17.68 -31.43 -1.79
C SER A 307 -19.14 -30.95 -1.68
N ILE A 308 -19.38 -29.63 -1.69
CA ILE A 308 -20.72 -29.05 -1.54
C ILE A 308 -21.34 -28.77 -2.91
N ASP A 309 -22.33 -29.56 -3.30
CA ASP A 309 -23.04 -29.40 -4.58
C ASP A 309 -24.10 -28.29 -4.54
N ASP A 310 -24.80 -28.13 -3.42
CA ASP A 310 -25.82 -27.09 -3.28
C ASP A 310 -25.18 -25.70 -3.23
N VAL A 311 -25.56 -24.85 -4.18
CA VAL A 311 -24.92 -23.54 -4.40
C VAL A 311 -25.16 -22.56 -3.25
N PHE A 312 -26.29 -22.68 -2.53
CA PHE A 312 -26.62 -21.80 -1.42
C PHE A 312 -26.02 -22.30 -0.11
N LEU A 313 -25.97 -23.61 0.10
CA LEU A 313 -25.21 -24.23 1.18
C LEU A 313 -23.73 -23.87 1.06
N LEU A 314 -23.16 -23.95 -0.14
CA LEU A 314 -21.78 -23.53 -0.39
C LEU A 314 -21.56 -22.07 0.01
N ALA A 315 -22.45 -21.16 -0.40
CA ALA A 315 -22.36 -19.75 -0.02
C ALA A 315 -22.41 -19.57 1.49
N ARG A 316 -23.31 -20.28 2.19
CA ARG A 316 -23.43 -20.21 3.65
C ARG A 316 -22.19 -20.72 4.38
N GLU A 317 -21.63 -21.86 3.96
CA GLU A 317 -20.42 -22.42 4.57
C GLU A 317 -19.18 -21.54 4.32
N LEU A 318 -19.06 -20.94 3.14
CA LEU A 318 -18.02 -19.95 2.85
C LEU A 318 -18.18 -18.69 3.70
N ALA A 319 -19.41 -18.18 3.85
CA ALA A 319 -19.70 -17.03 4.68
C ALA A 319 -19.38 -17.29 6.16
N ALA A 320 -19.74 -18.47 6.68
CA ALA A 320 -19.44 -18.88 8.04
C ALA A 320 -17.92 -18.96 8.30
N GLY A 321 -17.13 -19.36 7.29
CA GLY A 321 -15.67 -19.41 7.35
C GLY A 321 -14.95 -18.07 7.13
N PHE A 322 -15.66 -16.96 6.89
CA PHE A 322 -15.07 -15.71 6.43
C PHE A 322 -13.97 -15.18 7.37
N SER A 323 -14.21 -15.18 8.69
CA SER A 323 -13.25 -14.63 9.66
C SER A 323 -11.90 -15.35 9.60
N ASP A 324 -11.91 -16.67 9.53
CA ASP A 324 -10.70 -17.49 9.49
C ASP A 324 -9.96 -17.31 8.15
N ILE A 325 -10.70 -17.32 7.04
CA ILE A 325 -10.16 -17.09 5.70
C ILE A 325 -9.55 -15.68 5.60
N ALA A 326 -10.23 -14.67 6.13
CA ALA A 326 -9.76 -13.28 6.13
C ALA A 326 -8.48 -13.12 6.98
N GLY A 327 -8.42 -13.77 8.14
CA GLY A 327 -7.21 -13.78 8.98
C GLY A 327 -6.00 -14.36 8.24
N ARG A 328 -6.17 -15.48 7.53
CA ARG A 328 -5.11 -16.11 6.72
C ARG A 328 -4.73 -15.24 5.51
N ALA A 329 -5.71 -14.65 4.84
CA ALA A 329 -5.47 -13.75 3.71
C ALA A 329 -4.66 -12.49 4.11
N GLN A 330 -4.81 -12.02 5.34
CA GLN A 330 -4.03 -10.92 5.91
C GLN A 330 -2.66 -11.36 6.46
N GLY A 331 -2.46 -12.67 6.67
CA GLY A 331 -1.19 -13.24 7.10
C GLY A 331 -0.07 -13.04 6.07
N PHE A 332 1.16 -13.36 6.46
CA PHE A 332 2.34 -13.17 5.63
C PHE A 332 2.22 -13.85 4.26
N TRP A 333 1.92 -15.15 4.24
CA TRP A 333 1.78 -15.92 3.00
C TRP A 333 0.56 -15.54 2.17
N GLY A 334 -0.48 -14.97 2.78
CA GLY A 334 -1.64 -14.45 2.04
C GLY A 334 -1.38 -13.07 1.42
N SER A 335 -0.53 -12.25 2.06
CA SER A 335 -0.48 -10.82 1.75
C SER A 335 0.87 -10.21 1.35
N ARG A 336 1.97 -10.68 1.90
CA ARG A 336 3.28 -10.02 1.78
C ARG A 336 4.32 -10.83 1.04
N ALA A 337 4.16 -12.15 1.02
CA ALA A 337 5.05 -13.03 0.30
C ALA A 337 5.08 -12.68 -1.21
N THR A 338 6.26 -12.84 -1.80
CA THR A 338 6.57 -12.71 -3.22
C THR A 338 5.68 -13.64 -4.04
N HIS A 339 5.47 -14.86 -3.55
CA HIS A 339 4.57 -15.85 -4.13
C HIS A 339 3.46 -16.18 -3.12
N PRO A 340 2.36 -15.41 -3.10
CA PRO A 340 1.33 -15.57 -2.10
C PRO A 340 0.56 -16.89 -2.28
N VAL A 341 0.24 -17.53 -1.15
CA VAL A 341 -0.76 -18.60 -1.07
C VAL A 341 -2.14 -17.98 -1.36
N ALA A 342 -2.98 -18.69 -2.12
CA ALA A 342 -4.21 -18.14 -2.71
C ALA A 342 -5.37 -17.88 -1.72
N TRP A 343 -5.07 -17.51 -0.48
CA TRP A 343 -6.05 -17.12 0.54
C TRP A 343 -6.82 -15.86 0.17
N ARG A 344 -6.19 -14.90 -0.51
CA ARG A 344 -6.87 -13.67 -0.97
C ARG A 344 -8.02 -13.99 -1.93
N GLN A 345 -7.77 -14.88 -2.89
CA GLN A 345 -8.77 -15.31 -3.86
C GLN A 345 -9.92 -16.03 -3.15
N LEU A 346 -9.63 -16.93 -2.19
CA LEU A 346 -10.68 -17.57 -1.40
C LEU A 346 -11.45 -16.55 -0.53
N LYS A 347 -10.77 -15.55 0.04
CA LYS A 347 -11.39 -14.45 0.80
C LYS A 347 -12.35 -13.66 -0.07
N GLU A 348 -11.97 -13.33 -1.31
CA GLU A 348 -12.84 -12.63 -2.26
C GLU A 348 -14.12 -13.43 -2.55
N LEU A 349 -14.01 -14.76 -2.72
CA LEU A 349 -15.17 -15.63 -2.90
C LEU A 349 -16.04 -15.71 -1.62
N ALA A 350 -15.41 -15.77 -0.45
CA ALA A 350 -16.12 -15.77 0.83
C ALA A 350 -16.85 -14.44 1.10
N ASP A 351 -16.29 -13.31 0.66
CA ASP A 351 -16.89 -11.97 0.74
C ASP A 351 -18.18 -11.88 -0.10
N ALA A 352 -18.12 -12.37 -1.34
CA ALA A 352 -19.29 -12.49 -2.19
C ALA A 352 -20.34 -13.45 -1.59
N ALA A 353 -19.89 -14.55 -1.01
CA ALA A 353 -20.74 -15.52 -0.32
C ALA A 353 -21.45 -14.93 0.92
N CYS A 354 -20.76 -14.07 1.68
CA CYS A 354 -21.37 -13.31 2.78
C CYS A 354 -22.52 -12.44 2.29
N THR A 355 -22.33 -11.73 1.16
CA THR A 355 -23.37 -10.87 0.57
C THR A 355 -24.58 -11.69 0.10
N LEU A 356 -24.35 -12.79 -0.59
CA LEU A 356 -25.41 -13.70 -1.05
C LEU A 356 -26.19 -14.31 0.13
N THR A 357 -25.48 -14.74 1.18
CA THR A 357 -26.10 -15.35 2.36
C THR A 357 -26.88 -14.33 3.16
N HIS A 358 -26.30 -13.14 3.40
CA HIS A 358 -26.97 -12.04 4.10
C HIS A 358 -28.31 -11.69 3.44
N PHE A 359 -28.32 -11.56 2.11
CA PHE A 359 -29.57 -11.36 1.39
C PHE A 359 -30.57 -12.50 1.68
N ARG A 360 -30.19 -13.76 1.48
CA ARG A 360 -31.15 -14.88 1.61
C ARG A 360 -31.66 -15.12 3.04
N ASP A 361 -30.88 -14.80 4.05
CA ASP A 361 -31.26 -15.00 5.46
C ASP A 361 -32.24 -13.92 5.96
N ILE A 362 -32.35 -12.79 5.26
CA ILE A 362 -33.31 -11.74 5.58
C ILE A 362 -34.66 -12.07 4.94
N GLU A 363 -35.72 -12.03 5.75
CA GLU A 363 -37.07 -12.06 5.22
C GLU A 363 -37.38 -10.74 4.51
N HIS A 364 -37.69 -10.84 3.21
CA HIS A 364 -38.00 -9.68 2.39
C HIS A 364 -39.52 -9.53 2.23
N SER A 365 -40.10 -8.53 2.87
CA SER A 365 -41.50 -8.16 2.69
C SER A 365 -41.62 -6.85 1.90
N TRP A 366 -41.42 -6.89 0.58
CA TRP A 366 -41.69 -5.74 -0.27
C TRP A 366 -43.15 -5.72 -0.68
N ALA A 367 -43.90 -4.67 -0.33
CA ALA A 367 -45.29 -4.54 -0.73
C ALA A 367 -45.41 -3.98 -2.16
N THR A 368 -44.50 -3.08 -2.53
CA THR A 368 -44.55 -2.32 -3.79
C THR A 368 -43.21 -2.37 -4.55
N ALA A 369 -43.24 -2.00 -5.83
CA ALA A 369 -42.02 -1.83 -6.62
C ALA A 369 -41.11 -0.72 -6.07
N ARG A 370 -41.70 0.33 -5.48
CA ARG A 370 -40.99 1.41 -4.80
C ARG A 370 -40.17 0.90 -3.61
N ASP A 371 -40.72 0.00 -2.81
CA ASP A 371 -40.01 -0.60 -1.67
C ASP A 371 -38.74 -1.33 -2.13
N MET A 372 -38.82 -2.04 -3.27
CA MET A 372 -37.66 -2.72 -3.87
C MET A 372 -36.62 -1.74 -4.41
N ILE A 373 -37.03 -0.63 -5.03
CA ILE A 373 -36.12 0.43 -5.48
C ILE A 373 -35.35 1.02 -4.30
N LEU A 374 -36.05 1.33 -3.21
CA LEU A 374 -35.44 1.88 -2.00
C LEU A 374 -34.54 0.85 -1.31
N ALA A 375 -34.95 -0.43 -1.26
CA ALA A 375 -34.10 -1.51 -0.75
C ALA A 375 -32.82 -1.68 -1.59
N TYR A 376 -32.95 -1.59 -2.92
CA TYR A 376 -31.81 -1.63 -3.84
C TYR A 376 -30.85 -0.47 -3.60
N ALA A 377 -31.36 0.74 -3.45
CA ALA A 377 -30.55 1.91 -3.14
C ALA A 377 -29.86 1.83 -1.76
N HIS A 378 -30.50 1.19 -0.79
CA HIS A 378 -29.97 1.04 0.56
C HIS A 378 -28.86 -0.01 0.62
N ASP A 379 -29.14 -1.26 0.21
CA ASP A 379 -28.21 -2.37 0.43
C ASP A 379 -28.17 -3.42 -0.69
N LEU A 380 -29.24 -3.64 -1.47
CA LEU A 380 -29.21 -4.72 -2.48
C LEU A 380 -28.24 -4.44 -3.63
N TRP A 381 -27.82 -3.19 -3.82
CA TRP A 381 -26.74 -2.84 -4.75
C TRP A 381 -25.46 -3.63 -4.48
N ARG A 382 -25.20 -4.10 -3.25
CA ARG A 382 -24.03 -4.94 -2.93
C ARG A 382 -24.04 -6.28 -3.68
N LEU A 383 -25.22 -6.79 -4.06
CA LEU A 383 -25.31 -7.99 -4.91
C LEU A 383 -24.60 -7.74 -6.24
N GLU A 384 -24.77 -6.57 -6.86
CA GLU A 384 -24.10 -6.24 -8.12
C GLU A 384 -22.58 -6.20 -7.99
N ARG A 385 -22.07 -5.71 -6.85
CA ARG A 385 -20.64 -5.74 -6.53
C ARG A 385 -20.12 -7.17 -6.41
N ALA A 386 -20.87 -8.03 -5.72
CA ALA A 386 -20.55 -9.46 -5.61
C ALA A 386 -20.60 -10.15 -6.97
N GLY A 387 -21.59 -9.81 -7.81
CA GLY A 387 -21.71 -10.26 -9.19
C GLY A 387 -20.48 -9.89 -10.02
N GLU A 388 -20.09 -8.61 -10.03
CA GLU A 388 -18.89 -8.15 -10.76
C GLU A 388 -17.64 -8.94 -10.33
N LEU A 389 -17.43 -9.11 -9.02
CA LEU A 389 -16.30 -9.89 -8.49
C LEU A 389 -16.32 -11.34 -8.98
N LEU A 390 -17.50 -11.98 -8.95
CA LEU A 390 -17.65 -13.36 -9.37
C LEU A 390 -17.41 -13.53 -10.87
N PHE A 391 -17.87 -12.59 -11.70
CA PHE A 391 -17.82 -12.69 -13.16
C PHE A 391 -16.52 -12.18 -13.79
N ARG A 392 -15.78 -11.30 -13.11
CA ARG A 392 -14.47 -10.80 -13.54
C ARG A 392 -13.50 -11.94 -13.91
N GLU A 393 -12.72 -11.72 -14.96
CA GLU A 393 -11.62 -12.61 -15.31
C GLU A 393 -10.47 -12.48 -14.29
N VAL A 394 -9.99 -13.62 -13.79
CA VAL A 394 -8.89 -13.67 -12.83
C VAL A 394 -7.81 -14.57 -13.43
N PRO A 395 -6.79 -13.99 -14.09
CA PRO A 395 -5.69 -14.76 -14.66
C PRO A 395 -4.99 -15.60 -13.59
N GLY A 396 -4.70 -16.87 -13.90
CA GLY A 396 -3.95 -17.75 -12.99
C GLY A 396 -4.72 -18.22 -11.75
N ILE A 397 -6.06 -18.09 -11.71
CA ILE A 397 -6.86 -18.71 -10.64
C ILE A 397 -6.72 -20.24 -10.70
N ALA A 398 -6.46 -20.87 -9.56
CA ALA A 398 -6.35 -22.33 -9.49
C ALA A 398 -7.69 -23.02 -9.84
N ASP A 399 -7.65 -24.13 -10.59
CA ASP A 399 -8.85 -24.85 -11.05
C ASP A 399 -9.89 -25.15 -9.94
N PRO A 400 -9.51 -25.57 -8.73
CA PRO A 400 -10.47 -25.77 -7.64
C PRO A 400 -11.25 -24.50 -7.26
N LEU A 401 -10.54 -23.36 -7.15
CA LEU A 401 -11.17 -22.07 -6.86
C LEU A 401 -12.07 -21.62 -8.02
N HIS A 402 -11.69 -21.94 -9.26
CA HIS A 402 -12.54 -21.71 -10.42
C HIS A 402 -13.87 -22.48 -10.31
N ARG A 403 -13.85 -23.74 -9.87
CA ARG A 403 -15.06 -24.56 -9.67
C ARG A 403 -15.94 -24.06 -8.52
N ILE A 404 -15.34 -23.57 -7.42
CA ILE A 404 -16.07 -22.92 -6.33
C ILE A 404 -16.74 -21.63 -6.85
N ARG A 405 -15.98 -20.78 -7.54
CA ARG A 405 -16.48 -19.54 -8.15
C ARG A 405 -17.63 -19.80 -9.13
N ALA A 406 -17.54 -20.84 -9.96
CA ALA A 406 -18.60 -21.20 -10.90
C ALA A 406 -19.92 -21.56 -10.22
N ARG A 407 -19.88 -22.23 -9.05
CA ARG A 407 -21.09 -22.50 -8.25
C ARG A 407 -21.63 -21.24 -7.59
N LEU A 408 -20.77 -20.36 -7.09
CA LEU A 408 -21.20 -19.05 -6.57
C LEU A 408 -21.82 -18.16 -7.66
N ARG A 409 -21.31 -18.21 -8.91
CA ARG A 409 -21.94 -17.55 -10.06
C ARG A 409 -23.38 -18.05 -10.26
N LYS A 410 -23.61 -19.36 -10.17
CA LYS A 410 -24.97 -19.93 -10.24
C LYS A 410 -25.86 -19.48 -9.08
N ALA A 411 -25.32 -19.41 -7.85
CA ALA A 411 -26.06 -18.88 -6.70
C ALA A 411 -26.47 -17.42 -6.93
N TYR A 412 -25.54 -16.60 -7.41
CA TYR A 412 -25.79 -15.21 -7.78
C TYR A 412 -26.86 -15.10 -8.87
N GLN A 413 -26.72 -15.84 -9.98
CA GLN A 413 -27.67 -15.82 -11.09
C GLN A 413 -29.09 -16.17 -10.63
N ARG A 414 -29.27 -17.23 -9.84
CA ARG A 414 -30.56 -17.60 -9.26
C ARG A 414 -31.13 -16.51 -8.35
N THR A 415 -30.27 -15.82 -7.60
CA THR A 415 -30.66 -14.73 -6.69
C THR A 415 -31.15 -13.51 -7.47
N ILE A 416 -30.43 -13.11 -8.51
CA ILE A 416 -30.77 -11.98 -9.38
C ILE A 416 -32.06 -12.25 -10.16
N ASP A 417 -32.24 -13.46 -10.68
CA ASP A 417 -33.46 -13.82 -11.39
C ASP A 417 -34.68 -13.86 -10.46
N ASP A 418 -34.53 -14.38 -9.23
CA ASP A 418 -35.61 -14.31 -8.25
C ASP A 418 -36.00 -12.86 -7.89
N LEU A 419 -35.00 -12.01 -7.63
CA LEU A 419 -35.20 -10.58 -7.40
C LEU A 419 -35.88 -9.91 -8.60
N GLY A 420 -35.43 -10.24 -9.82
CA GLY A 420 -35.96 -9.72 -11.07
C GLY A 420 -37.42 -10.10 -11.30
N ARG A 421 -37.81 -11.34 -10.99
CA ARG A 421 -39.22 -11.79 -11.04
C ARG A 421 -40.09 -11.05 -10.04
N GLN A 422 -39.62 -10.95 -8.79
CA GLN A 422 -40.33 -10.26 -7.72
C GLN A 422 -40.55 -8.77 -8.04
N PHE A 423 -39.54 -8.12 -8.62
CA PHE A 423 -39.64 -6.73 -9.05
C PHE A 423 -40.59 -6.57 -10.24
N SER A 424 -40.43 -7.42 -11.26
CA SER A 424 -41.27 -7.42 -12.47
C SER A 424 -42.76 -7.55 -12.11
N GLN A 425 -43.10 -8.48 -11.20
CA GLN A 425 -44.48 -8.68 -10.75
C GLN A 425 -45.06 -7.45 -10.06
N ARG A 426 -44.28 -6.77 -9.21
CA ARG A 426 -44.73 -5.56 -8.51
C ARG A 426 -44.80 -4.35 -9.41
N LEU A 427 -43.91 -4.26 -10.39
CA LEU A 427 -43.91 -3.19 -11.39
C LEU A 427 -45.16 -3.29 -12.28
N ASP A 428 -45.54 -4.50 -12.67
CA ASP A 428 -46.78 -4.79 -13.41
C ASP A 428 -48.03 -4.31 -12.64
N ALA A 429 -48.04 -4.53 -11.32
CA ALA A 429 -49.15 -4.15 -10.46
C ALA A 429 -49.20 -2.64 -10.12
N ALA A 430 -48.04 -1.98 -10.02
CA ALA A 430 -47.95 -0.57 -9.63
C ALA A 430 -48.32 0.40 -10.77
N GLY A 431 -48.10 0.01 -12.02
CA GLY A 431 -48.19 0.92 -13.15
C GLY A 431 -47.01 1.93 -13.18
N PRO A 432 -47.09 3.01 -13.97
CA PRO A 432 -45.94 3.84 -14.31
C PRO A 432 -45.49 4.83 -13.24
N ASP A 433 -46.30 5.10 -12.22
CA ASP A 433 -45.98 6.08 -11.19
C ASP A 433 -45.43 5.41 -9.93
N LEU A 434 -44.10 5.42 -9.82
CA LEU A 434 -43.37 4.79 -8.72
C LEU A 434 -43.05 5.77 -7.58
N ASP A 435 -43.47 7.04 -7.66
CA ASP A 435 -43.11 8.10 -6.71
C ASP A 435 -41.58 8.17 -6.47
N ILE A 436 -40.80 7.99 -7.54
CA ILE A 436 -39.34 8.18 -7.57
C ILE A 436 -39.03 9.29 -8.58
N PRO A 437 -38.35 10.38 -8.18
CA PRO A 437 -37.93 11.46 -9.07
C PRO A 437 -37.06 11.00 -10.26
N SER A 438 -37.13 11.70 -11.39
CA SER A 438 -36.19 11.50 -12.49
C SER A 438 -34.83 12.10 -12.12
N ALA A 439 -33.78 11.69 -12.84
CA ALA A 439 -32.46 12.28 -12.68
C ALA A 439 -32.52 13.81 -12.83
N GLY A 440 -33.21 14.29 -13.88
CA GLY A 440 -33.40 15.71 -14.15
C GLY A 440 -34.10 16.48 -13.04
N GLU A 441 -35.13 15.90 -12.42
CA GLU A 441 -35.84 16.53 -11.29
C GLU A 441 -34.94 16.65 -10.05
N ARG A 442 -34.13 15.64 -9.75
CA ARG A 442 -33.17 15.70 -8.64
C ARG A 442 -32.08 16.73 -8.88
N VAL A 443 -31.49 16.72 -10.08
CA VAL A 443 -30.47 17.70 -10.48
C VAL A 443 -31.05 19.12 -10.42
N LEU A 444 -32.26 19.32 -10.93
CA LEU A 444 -32.94 20.61 -10.88
C LEU A 444 -33.16 21.09 -9.44
N LYS A 445 -33.58 20.20 -8.53
CA LYS A 445 -33.72 20.52 -7.09
C LYS A 445 -32.38 20.96 -6.48
N GLU A 446 -31.29 20.25 -6.77
CA GLU A 446 -29.95 20.59 -6.26
C GLU A 446 -29.41 21.91 -6.82
N LEU A 447 -29.64 22.17 -8.11
CA LEU A 447 -29.25 23.42 -8.76
C LEU A 447 -30.10 24.62 -8.29
N GLY A 448 -31.35 24.38 -7.87
CA GLY A 448 -32.24 25.39 -7.29
C GLY A 448 -31.84 25.87 -5.89
N GLY A 449 -30.92 25.17 -5.21
CA GLY A 449 -30.42 25.50 -3.89
C GLY A 449 -29.38 26.64 -3.88
N LYS A 450 -28.42 26.56 -2.95
CA LYS A 450 -27.35 27.57 -2.80
C LYS A 450 -26.54 27.69 -4.10
N LYS A 451 -26.34 28.94 -4.55
CA LYS A 451 -25.47 29.26 -5.69
C LYS A 451 -24.01 29.11 -5.27
N GLN A 452 -23.31 28.19 -5.91
CA GLN A 452 -21.88 27.94 -5.72
C GLN A 452 -21.31 27.31 -7.00
N PRO A 453 -19.99 27.41 -7.25
CA PRO A 453 -19.37 26.80 -8.43
C PRO A 453 -19.66 25.31 -8.48
N THR A 454 -20.38 24.90 -9.53
CA THR A 454 -20.90 23.54 -9.69
C THR A 454 -20.42 22.91 -10.98
N ALA A 455 -19.92 21.68 -10.93
CA ALA A 455 -19.74 20.83 -12.09
C ALA A 455 -20.89 19.82 -12.14
N PHE A 456 -21.68 19.87 -13.21
CA PHE A 456 -22.71 18.88 -13.50
C PHE A 456 -22.13 17.83 -14.43
N VAL A 457 -22.05 16.58 -13.97
CA VAL A 457 -21.41 15.47 -14.67
C VAL A 457 -22.49 14.46 -15.07
N ILE A 458 -22.57 14.12 -16.35
CA ILE A 458 -23.40 13.01 -16.84
C ILE A 458 -22.46 11.92 -17.36
N LEU A 459 -22.55 10.73 -16.76
CA LEU A 459 -21.81 9.55 -17.16
C LEU A 459 -22.78 8.58 -17.85
N ASP A 460 -22.51 8.20 -19.09
CA ASP A 460 -23.33 7.24 -19.84
C ASP A 460 -23.25 5.84 -19.20
N ALA A 461 -24.40 5.18 -19.05
CA ALA A 461 -24.53 3.83 -18.48
C ALA A 461 -23.91 3.65 -17.06
N PHE A 462 -24.08 4.62 -16.15
CA PHE A 462 -23.45 4.57 -14.81
C PHE A 462 -24.42 4.08 -13.72
N ARG A 463 -24.35 2.78 -13.41
CA ARG A 463 -25.24 2.11 -12.42
C ARG A 463 -25.19 2.72 -11.02
N PHE A 464 -26.28 2.53 -10.28
CA PHE A 464 -26.36 2.99 -8.88
C PHE A 464 -25.28 2.38 -7.98
N GLU A 465 -24.96 1.09 -8.15
CA GLU A 465 -23.88 0.43 -7.40
C GLU A 465 -22.51 1.10 -7.63
N LEU A 466 -22.22 1.50 -8.88
CA LEU A 466 -20.97 2.16 -9.23
C LEU A 466 -20.86 3.53 -8.55
N ALA A 467 -21.96 4.25 -8.43
CA ALA A 467 -22.01 5.49 -7.66
C ALA A 467 -21.73 5.29 -6.17
N ARG A 468 -22.21 4.19 -5.56
CA ARG A 468 -21.90 3.86 -4.16
C ARG A 468 -20.40 3.57 -3.98
N ARG A 469 -19.78 2.83 -4.90
CA ARG A 469 -18.33 2.60 -4.91
C ARG A 469 -17.52 3.87 -5.17
N LEU A 470 -17.95 4.73 -6.09
CA LEU A 470 -17.34 6.04 -6.32
C LEU A 470 -17.38 6.88 -5.03
N ALA A 471 -18.53 6.89 -4.33
CA ALA A 471 -18.67 7.58 -3.06
C ALA A 471 -17.72 7.01 -1.97
N GLU A 472 -17.56 5.69 -1.89
CA GLU A 472 -16.57 5.04 -1.01
C GLU A 472 -15.14 5.54 -1.33
N GLN A 473 -14.75 5.60 -2.61
CA GLN A 473 -13.43 6.08 -3.03
C GLN A 473 -13.20 7.58 -2.72
N LEU A 474 -14.25 8.41 -2.81
CA LEU A 474 -14.18 9.84 -2.45
C LEU A 474 -14.02 10.06 -0.95
N GLN A 475 -14.48 9.14 -0.09
CA GLN A 475 -14.32 9.24 1.35
C GLN A 475 -12.89 8.96 1.84
N LEU A 476 -12.11 8.17 1.09
CA LEU A 476 -10.76 7.75 1.51
C LEU A 476 -9.74 8.90 1.51
N HIS A 477 -9.83 9.82 0.55
CA HIS A 477 -8.88 10.91 0.41
C HIS A 477 -9.60 12.21 0.09
N ASP A 478 -9.53 13.13 1.05
CA ASP A 478 -10.11 14.47 0.98
C ASP A 478 -11.67 14.46 0.93
N PRO A 479 -12.32 13.93 1.98
CA PRO A 479 -13.76 13.65 1.99
C PRO A 479 -14.61 14.92 1.80
N PRO A 480 -15.71 14.86 1.02
CA PRO A 480 -16.70 15.93 0.96
C PRO A 480 -17.35 16.20 2.32
N GLU A 481 -17.77 17.45 2.58
CA GLU A 481 -18.59 17.80 3.75
C GLU A 481 -20.02 17.28 3.63
N ARG A 482 -20.51 17.15 2.38
CA ARG A 482 -21.77 16.48 2.04
C ARG A 482 -21.49 15.53 0.89
N LEU A 483 -21.80 14.26 1.08
CA LEU A 483 -21.73 13.23 0.06
C LEU A 483 -23.00 12.39 0.12
N GLU A 484 -23.86 12.57 -0.86
CA GLU A 484 -25.15 11.87 -0.97
C GLU A 484 -25.20 11.08 -2.28
N VAL A 485 -25.83 9.91 -2.24
CA VAL A 485 -26.07 9.06 -3.41
C VAL A 485 -27.56 8.68 -3.39
N ASP A 486 -28.34 9.43 -4.15
CA ASP A 486 -29.79 9.32 -4.17
C ASP A 486 -30.29 8.54 -5.40
N PRO A 487 -31.30 7.66 -5.28
CA PRO A 487 -31.84 6.92 -6.41
C PRO A 487 -32.78 7.78 -7.24
N ALA A 488 -32.59 7.81 -8.55
CA ALA A 488 -33.50 8.38 -9.52
C ALA A 488 -34.00 7.30 -10.49
N LEU A 489 -35.10 7.59 -11.18
CA LEU A 489 -35.71 6.66 -12.13
C LEU A 489 -35.33 7.04 -13.57
N ALA A 490 -34.76 6.08 -14.30
CA ALA A 490 -34.57 6.19 -15.74
C ALA A 490 -35.92 6.09 -16.48
N PRO A 491 -36.10 6.76 -17.64
CA PRO A 491 -37.28 6.53 -18.47
C PRO A 491 -37.31 5.09 -19.01
N ILE A 492 -38.50 4.59 -19.38
CA ILE A 492 -38.65 3.30 -20.06
C ILE A 492 -39.08 3.52 -21.52
N PRO A 493 -38.43 2.93 -22.54
CA PRO A 493 -37.20 2.13 -22.48
C PRO A 493 -35.99 2.87 -21.88
N SER A 494 -35.17 2.18 -21.07
CA SER A 494 -34.00 2.74 -20.41
C SER A 494 -32.79 2.83 -21.36
N ILE A 495 -32.96 3.64 -22.40
CA ILE A 495 -31.99 3.84 -23.49
C ILE A 495 -31.50 5.27 -23.51
N THR A 496 -30.29 5.49 -24.02
CA THR A 496 -29.64 6.81 -24.13
C THR A 496 -30.52 7.87 -24.80
N ALA A 497 -31.28 7.47 -25.82
CA ALA A 497 -32.17 8.36 -26.56
C ALA A 497 -33.24 9.02 -25.66
N LEU A 498 -33.71 8.33 -24.62
CA LEU A 498 -34.66 8.91 -23.64
C LEU A 498 -33.95 9.38 -22.38
N GLY A 499 -32.99 8.59 -21.87
CA GLY A 499 -32.31 8.86 -20.61
C GLY A 499 -31.55 10.18 -20.61
N MET A 500 -30.79 10.50 -21.67
CA MET A 500 -29.99 11.72 -21.73
C MET A 500 -30.84 13.00 -21.65
N PRO A 501 -31.96 13.13 -22.39
CA PRO A 501 -32.94 14.20 -22.16
C PRO A 501 -33.51 14.24 -20.73
N PHE A 502 -33.88 13.09 -20.16
CA PHE A 502 -34.47 13.00 -18.82
C PHE A 502 -33.47 13.26 -17.69
N ALA A 503 -32.16 13.20 -17.96
CA ALA A 503 -31.09 13.57 -17.04
C ALA A 503 -30.80 15.09 -17.01
N LEU A 504 -31.28 15.86 -18.00
CA LEU A 504 -31.16 17.32 -17.98
C LEU A 504 -32.01 17.92 -16.85
N PRO A 505 -31.62 19.07 -16.26
CA PRO A 505 -32.36 19.73 -15.18
C PRO A 505 -33.70 20.33 -15.65
N ILE A 506 -34.63 19.45 -16.03
CA ILE A 506 -35.95 19.72 -16.61
C ILE A 506 -36.94 18.84 -15.84
N PRO A 507 -38.08 19.38 -15.37
CA PRO A 507 -39.14 18.55 -14.81
C PRO A 507 -39.63 17.55 -15.86
N ARG A 508 -39.84 16.29 -15.50
CA ARG A 508 -40.25 15.27 -16.50
C ARG A 508 -41.57 15.65 -17.18
N SER A 509 -42.44 16.38 -16.49
CA SER A 509 -43.72 16.87 -17.01
C SER A 509 -43.57 17.90 -18.14
N ALA A 510 -42.42 18.57 -18.26
CA ALA A 510 -42.14 19.54 -19.30
C ALA A 510 -41.50 18.91 -20.55
N LEU A 511 -41.28 17.59 -20.55
CA LEU A 511 -40.78 16.84 -21.69
C LEU A 511 -41.93 16.24 -22.50
N THR A 512 -41.70 16.11 -23.81
CA THR A 512 -42.57 15.42 -24.76
C THR A 512 -41.73 14.44 -25.57
N VAL A 513 -42.12 13.17 -25.57
CA VAL A 513 -41.46 12.07 -26.27
C VAL A 513 -42.31 11.65 -27.47
N SER A 514 -41.67 11.60 -28.64
CA SER A 514 -42.29 11.13 -29.89
C SER A 514 -41.35 10.20 -30.64
N PHE A 515 -41.90 9.45 -31.60
CA PHE A 515 -41.13 8.57 -32.47
C PHE A 515 -41.44 8.91 -33.92
N THR A 516 -40.40 9.24 -34.69
CA THR A 516 -40.55 9.52 -36.11
C THR A 516 -40.52 8.21 -36.89
N THR A 517 -41.60 7.85 -37.58
CA THR A 517 -41.66 6.70 -38.50
C THR A 517 -41.26 7.11 -39.92
N GLY A 518 -40.46 6.30 -40.64
CA GLY A 518 -40.09 6.57 -42.03
C GLY A 518 -38.69 6.10 -42.41
N LYS A 519 -38.00 6.80 -43.34
CA LYS A 519 -36.67 6.42 -43.86
C LYS A 519 -35.56 6.35 -42.79
N ARG A 520 -35.73 7.04 -41.66
CA ARG A 520 -34.84 7.00 -40.50
C ARG A 520 -35.70 6.97 -39.22
N PRO A 521 -36.10 5.78 -38.76
CA PRO A 521 -36.89 5.66 -37.55
C PRO A 521 -36.05 6.08 -36.34
N GLN A 522 -36.53 7.03 -35.55
CA GLN A 522 -35.79 7.54 -34.40
C GLN A 522 -36.71 8.13 -33.32
N TRP A 523 -36.27 7.99 -32.07
CA TRP A 523 -36.82 8.71 -30.93
C TRP A 523 -36.53 10.21 -31.05
N SER A 524 -37.46 11.03 -30.55
CA SER A 524 -37.31 12.48 -30.46
C SER A 524 -37.87 12.99 -29.15
N VAL A 525 -37.11 13.82 -28.44
CA VAL A 525 -37.51 14.38 -27.15
C VAL A 525 -37.36 15.89 -27.18
N THR A 526 -38.43 16.61 -26.90
CA THR A 526 -38.42 18.08 -26.82
C THR A 526 -38.82 18.54 -25.43
N ALA A 527 -38.49 19.78 -25.10
CA ALA A 527 -38.88 20.41 -23.83
C ALA A 527 -39.80 21.61 -24.11
N GLU A 528 -40.69 21.92 -23.17
CA GLU A 528 -41.56 23.09 -23.27
C GLU A 528 -40.75 24.38 -23.52
N GLY A 529 -41.13 25.13 -24.56
CA GLY A 529 -40.41 26.34 -24.97
C GLY A 529 -39.05 26.09 -25.64
N TRP A 530 -38.77 24.86 -26.09
CA TRP A 530 -37.56 24.48 -26.83
C TRP A 530 -37.86 23.51 -27.98
N SER A 531 -37.63 23.95 -29.21
CA SER A 531 -37.99 23.20 -30.42
C SER A 531 -36.96 22.14 -30.84
N ASP A 532 -35.69 22.27 -30.42
CA ASP A 532 -34.66 21.34 -30.88
C ASP A 532 -34.78 19.98 -30.16
N ASP A 533 -34.53 18.91 -30.91
CA ASP A 533 -34.55 17.55 -30.40
C ASP A 533 -33.39 17.27 -29.43
N LEU A 534 -33.70 17.04 -28.16
CA LEU A 534 -32.75 16.77 -27.08
C LEU A 534 -32.13 15.37 -27.15
N THR A 535 -32.57 14.48 -28.05
CA THR A 535 -31.83 13.22 -28.33
C THR A 535 -30.48 13.50 -28.99
N VAL A 536 -30.31 14.67 -29.62
CA VAL A 536 -29.06 15.10 -30.26
C VAL A 536 -28.14 15.80 -29.25
N ALA A 537 -26.90 15.31 -29.12
CA ALA A 537 -25.94 15.82 -28.13
C ALA A 537 -25.66 17.33 -28.27
N GLU A 538 -25.56 17.84 -29.51
CA GLU A 538 -25.35 19.27 -29.75
C GLU A 538 -26.53 20.11 -29.24
N HIS A 539 -27.76 19.65 -29.44
CA HIS A 539 -28.96 20.35 -29.00
C HIS A 539 -29.05 20.38 -27.47
N ARG A 540 -28.67 19.29 -26.78
CA ARG A 540 -28.54 19.28 -25.31
C ARG A 540 -27.52 20.31 -24.82
N ARG A 541 -26.34 20.39 -25.46
CA ARG A 541 -25.31 21.39 -25.12
C ARG A 541 -25.84 22.81 -25.31
N ARG A 542 -26.52 23.10 -26.43
CA ARG A 542 -27.16 24.41 -26.67
C ARG A 542 -28.22 24.73 -25.62
N TRP A 543 -29.05 23.76 -25.24
CA TRP A 543 -30.06 23.91 -24.20
C TRP A 543 -29.43 24.22 -22.84
N LEU A 544 -28.41 23.45 -22.42
CA LEU A 544 -27.72 23.66 -21.15
C LEU A 544 -27.07 25.04 -21.05
N VAL A 545 -26.52 25.57 -22.15
CA VAL A 545 -25.95 26.92 -22.17
C VAL A 545 -27.04 28.00 -22.13
N ARG A 546 -28.07 27.89 -23.00
CA ARG A 546 -29.08 28.95 -23.17
C ARG A 546 -30.16 28.97 -22.08
N LYS A 547 -30.53 27.81 -21.56
CA LYS A 547 -31.61 27.62 -20.57
C LYS A 547 -31.09 27.11 -19.24
N GLY A 548 -30.12 26.19 -19.25
CA GLY A 548 -29.54 25.59 -18.03
C GLY A 548 -28.50 26.46 -17.32
N GLY A 549 -27.99 27.53 -17.95
CA GLY A 549 -26.99 28.43 -17.36
C GLY A 549 -25.56 27.88 -17.32
N ALA A 550 -25.28 26.77 -18.00
CA ALA A 550 -23.93 26.21 -18.12
C ALA A 550 -23.03 27.15 -18.94
N LYS A 551 -21.79 27.34 -18.51
CA LYS A 551 -20.82 28.20 -19.19
C LYS A 551 -19.94 27.46 -20.18
N ALA A 552 -19.74 26.17 -19.96
CA ALA A 552 -18.95 25.32 -20.82
C ALA A 552 -19.48 23.88 -20.75
N CYS A 553 -19.18 23.12 -21.80
CA CYS A 553 -19.35 21.68 -21.87
C CYS A 553 -17.97 21.08 -22.14
N LEU A 554 -17.53 20.17 -21.28
CA LEU A 554 -16.27 19.44 -21.36
C LEU A 554 -16.54 17.93 -21.41
N THR A 555 -15.55 17.16 -21.84
CA THR A 555 -15.51 15.71 -21.60
C THR A 555 -14.71 15.38 -20.35
N THR A 556 -14.88 14.17 -19.80
CA THR A 556 -14.03 13.63 -18.72
C THR A 556 -12.55 13.62 -19.11
N HIS A 557 -12.25 13.36 -20.38
CA HIS A 557 -10.89 13.41 -20.92
C HIS A 557 -10.32 14.84 -20.89
N GLU A 558 -11.05 15.84 -21.37
CA GLU A 558 -10.62 17.24 -21.37
C GLU A 558 -10.40 17.79 -19.94
N VAL A 559 -11.18 17.30 -18.97
CA VAL A 559 -10.99 17.62 -17.55
C VAL A 559 -9.66 17.08 -17.03
N LEU A 560 -9.30 15.85 -17.38
CA LEU A 560 -8.03 15.23 -16.96
C LEU A 560 -6.81 15.85 -17.67
N GLU A 561 -6.92 16.21 -18.95
CA GLU A 561 -5.88 16.96 -19.66
C GLU A 561 -5.67 18.36 -19.06
N GLY A 562 -6.73 18.96 -18.54
CA GLY A 562 -6.72 20.18 -17.73
C GLY A 562 -6.53 21.48 -18.52
N ALA A 563 -6.13 21.46 -19.80
CA ALA A 563 -5.92 22.67 -20.60
C ALA A 563 -7.20 23.51 -20.71
N ARG A 564 -8.28 22.90 -21.21
CA ARG A 564 -9.59 23.57 -21.31
C ARG A 564 -10.17 23.94 -19.94
N LEU A 565 -9.92 23.13 -18.91
CA LEU A 565 -10.40 23.41 -17.56
C LEU A 565 -9.72 24.66 -16.96
N ARG A 566 -8.42 24.87 -17.23
CA ARG A 566 -7.66 26.07 -16.83
C ARG A 566 -8.11 27.32 -17.61
N GLU A 567 -8.42 27.20 -18.90
CA GLU A 567 -8.93 28.30 -19.73
C GLU A 567 -10.23 28.93 -19.19
N LEU A 568 -11.05 28.15 -18.48
CA LEU A 568 -12.30 28.64 -17.89
C LEU A 568 -12.11 29.64 -16.74
N GLY A 569 -10.88 29.75 -16.20
CA GLY A 569 -10.51 30.69 -15.14
C GLY A 569 -11.13 30.36 -13.78
N ASP A 570 -11.38 31.40 -12.96
CA ASP A 570 -12.09 31.27 -11.67
C ASP A 570 -13.41 30.51 -11.87
N ALA A 571 -13.66 29.53 -10.98
CA ALA A 571 -14.71 28.54 -11.14
C ALA A 571 -16.06 29.20 -11.48
N GLN A 572 -16.49 29.00 -12.74
CA GLN A 572 -17.74 29.49 -13.27
C GLN A 572 -18.91 28.91 -12.47
N LYS A 573 -20.08 29.58 -12.49
CA LYS A 573 -21.24 29.15 -11.68
C LYS A 573 -21.66 27.69 -11.96
N LEU A 574 -21.66 27.28 -13.23
CA LEU A 574 -22.04 25.94 -13.66
C LEU A 574 -21.27 25.54 -14.93
N ILE A 575 -20.67 24.35 -14.94
CA ILE A 575 -20.19 23.68 -16.16
C ILE A 575 -20.83 22.30 -16.30
N MET A 576 -20.84 21.80 -17.53
CA MET A 576 -21.26 20.45 -17.86
C MET A 576 -20.04 19.59 -18.21
N VAL A 577 -20.00 18.36 -17.71
CA VAL A 577 -18.97 17.35 -18.03
C VAL A 577 -19.65 16.07 -18.49
N TYR A 578 -19.20 15.51 -19.59
CA TYR A 578 -19.75 14.28 -20.16
C TYR A 578 -18.69 13.17 -20.21
N GLY A 579 -19.06 11.95 -19.84
CA GLY A 579 -18.24 10.74 -20.02
C GLY A 579 -19.08 9.59 -20.56
N ASP A 580 -18.50 8.78 -21.43
CA ASP A 580 -19.17 7.65 -22.11
C ASP A 580 -18.42 6.32 -21.95
N GLU A 581 -17.41 6.28 -21.07
CA GLU A 581 -16.48 5.16 -21.04
C GLU A 581 -17.16 3.83 -20.66
N PHE A 582 -18.16 3.82 -19.77
CA PHE A 582 -18.88 2.59 -19.42
C PHE A 582 -19.74 2.04 -20.57
N ASP A 583 -20.46 2.90 -21.29
CA ASP A 583 -21.32 2.42 -22.40
C ASP A 583 -20.48 1.89 -23.57
N ARG A 584 -19.47 2.67 -23.99
CA ARG A 584 -18.55 2.27 -25.07
C ARG A 584 -17.86 0.95 -24.75
N ASP A 585 -17.21 0.86 -23.59
CA ASP A 585 -16.40 -0.29 -23.22
C ASP A 585 -17.28 -1.50 -22.84
N GLY A 586 -18.54 -1.27 -22.44
CA GLY A 586 -19.57 -2.29 -22.26
C GLY A 586 -20.02 -2.92 -23.57
N HIS A 587 -20.28 -2.12 -24.59
CA HIS A 587 -20.62 -2.61 -25.94
C HIS A 587 -19.45 -3.34 -26.62
N GLU A 588 -18.21 -2.96 -26.30
CA GLU A 588 -16.99 -3.64 -26.77
C GLU A 588 -16.67 -4.92 -25.98
N GLY A 589 -17.40 -5.21 -24.89
CA GLY A 589 -17.19 -6.36 -24.01
C GLY A 589 -15.97 -6.24 -23.08
N ALA A 590 -15.27 -5.10 -23.10
CA ALA A 590 -14.09 -4.84 -22.28
C ALA A 590 -14.41 -4.76 -20.78
N LEU A 591 -15.62 -4.34 -20.40
CA LEU A 591 -16.07 -4.33 -19.01
C LEU A 591 -16.20 -5.73 -18.40
N GLU A 592 -16.57 -6.76 -19.17
CA GLU A 592 -16.62 -8.15 -18.68
C GLU A 592 -15.21 -8.65 -18.29
N LEU A 593 -14.19 -8.18 -19.02
CA LEU A 593 -12.79 -8.60 -18.83
C LEU A 593 -12.10 -7.84 -17.70
N SER A 594 -12.26 -6.52 -17.66
CA SER A 594 -11.49 -5.62 -16.78
C SER A 594 -12.21 -5.25 -15.47
N GLY A 595 -13.54 -5.34 -15.42
CA GLY A 595 -14.36 -4.83 -14.32
C GLY A 595 -14.41 -3.29 -14.28
N ALA A 596 -15.10 -2.72 -13.28
CA ALA A 596 -15.35 -1.28 -13.22
C ALA A 596 -14.27 -0.47 -12.49
N GLU A 597 -13.27 -1.13 -11.91
CA GLU A 597 -12.35 -0.49 -10.95
C GLU A 597 -11.49 0.62 -11.57
N ASP A 598 -10.98 0.42 -12.79
CA ASP A 598 -10.15 1.43 -13.44
C ASP A 598 -10.97 2.63 -13.93
N HIS A 599 -12.22 2.41 -14.35
CA HIS A 599 -13.17 3.49 -14.63
C HIS A 599 -13.49 4.29 -13.36
N LEU A 600 -13.74 3.62 -12.23
CA LEU A 600 -13.98 4.29 -10.95
C LEU A 600 -12.77 5.13 -10.50
N LYS A 601 -11.54 4.60 -10.62
CA LYS A 601 -10.32 5.38 -10.36
C LYS A 601 -10.24 6.61 -11.26
N ARG A 602 -10.51 6.45 -12.56
CA ARG A 602 -10.53 7.54 -13.54
C ARG A 602 -11.57 8.60 -13.18
N TYR A 603 -12.80 8.23 -12.84
CA TYR A 603 -13.82 9.20 -12.45
C TYR A 603 -13.53 9.86 -11.10
N THR A 604 -12.92 9.14 -10.16
CA THR A 604 -12.38 9.73 -8.93
C THR A 604 -11.35 10.81 -9.24
N GLN A 605 -10.45 10.58 -10.21
CA GLN A 605 -9.49 11.59 -10.67
C GLN A 605 -10.18 12.78 -11.35
N VAL A 606 -11.20 12.56 -12.18
CA VAL A 606 -12.01 13.63 -12.80
C VAL A 606 -12.63 14.52 -11.73
N LEU A 607 -13.29 13.92 -10.73
CA LEU A 607 -13.93 14.66 -9.64
C LEU A 607 -12.92 15.46 -8.81
N ARG A 608 -11.74 14.89 -8.53
CA ARG A 608 -10.64 15.58 -7.86
C ARG A 608 -10.09 16.72 -8.70
N ALA A 609 -9.96 16.56 -10.02
CA ALA A 609 -9.52 17.62 -10.94
C ALA A 609 -10.53 18.78 -10.98
N LEU A 610 -11.83 18.48 -11.03
CA LEU A 610 -12.89 19.50 -10.94
C LEU A 610 -12.83 20.26 -9.61
N ARG A 611 -12.71 19.54 -8.49
CA ARG A 611 -12.52 20.16 -7.19
C ARG A 611 -11.26 21.03 -7.15
N ALA A 612 -10.15 20.51 -7.66
CA ALA A 612 -8.88 21.22 -7.74
C ALA A 612 -8.99 22.47 -8.61
N ALA A 613 -9.85 22.50 -9.63
CA ALA A 613 -10.18 23.69 -10.42
C ALA A 613 -11.14 24.68 -9.73
N GLY A 614 -11.64 24.35 -8.53
CA GLY A 614 -12.46 25.23 -7.70
C GLY A 614 -13.97 24.95 -7.77
N TYR A 615 -14.41 23.85 -8.40
CA TYR A 615 -15.79 23.41 -8.34
C TYR A 615 -16.09 22.79 -6.98
N THR A 616 -16.66 23.60 -6.08
CA THR A 616 -17.02 23.22 -4.71
C THR A 616 -18.19 22.25 -4.62
N ARG A 617 -18.96 22.10 -5.70
CA ARG A 617 -20.03 21.10 -5.82
C ARG A 617 -19.86 20.32 -7.11
N VAL A 618 -19.94 19.01 -7.03
CA VAL A 618 -20.08 18.12 -8.18
C VAL A 618 -21.41 17.38 -8.02
N ILE A 619 -22.22 17.40 -9.07
CA ILE A 619 -23.43 16.60 -9.19
C ILE A 619 -23.18 15.59 -10.31
N VAL A 620 -23.18 14.30 -10.01
CA VAL A 620 -23.02 13.22 -11.00
C VAL A 620 -24.35 12.53 -11.21
N THR A 621 -24.74 12.31 -12.46
CA THR A 621 -25.93 11.51 -12.82
C THR A 621 -25.63 10.66 -14.05
N THR A 622 -26.59 9.85 -14.45
CA THR A 622 -26.57 9.08 -15.69
C THR A 622 -27.93 9.13 -16.39
N ASP A 623 -27.99 8.52 -17.56
CA ASP A 623 -29.15 8.36 -18.41
C ASP A 623 -29.87 7.02 -18.22
N HIS A 624 -29.11 5.92 -18.08
CA HIS A 624 -29.62 4.59 -17.74
C HIS A 624 -28.58 3.77 -16.98
N GLY A 625 -29.02 2.66 -16.39
CA GLY A 625 -28.11 1.60 -15.98
C GLY A 625 -27.97 0.52 -17.04
N PHE A 626 -27.22 -0.53 -16.71
CA PHE A 626 -27.05 -1.70 -17.57
C PHE A 626 -27.19 -2.98 -16.75
N PHE A 627 -27.48 -4.08 -17.43
CA PHE A 627 -27.65 -5.39 -16.87
C PHE A 627 -26.69 -6.39 -17.54
N HIS A 628 -25.84 -7.01 -16.74
CA HIS A 628 -24.91 -8.02 -17.24
C HIS A 628 -25.54 -9.42 -17.19
N TRP A 629 -25.95 -9.92 -18.35
CA TRP A 629 -26.56 -11.25 -18.45
C TRP A 629 -26.33 -11.88 -19.83
N LYS A 630 -26.04 -13.18 -19.83
CA LYS A 630 -25.94 -14.01 -21.03
C LYS A 630 -27.14 -14.94 -21.05
N PRO A 631 -28.17 -14.64 -21.86
CA PRO A 631 -29.43 -15.38 -21.81
C PRO A 631 -29.31 -16.76 -22.44
N ASP A 632 -29.78 -17.77 -21.71
CA ASP A 632 -29.99 -19.13 -22.20
C ASP A 632 -31.16 -19.18 -23.19
N ASP A 633 -31.33 -20.28 -23.92
CA ASP A 633 -32.31 -20.37 -25.01
C ASP A 633 -33.77 -20.31 -24.52
N ASP A 634 -34.04 -20.77 -23.30
CA ASP A 634 -35.33 -20.69 -22.61
C ASP A 634 -35.62 -19.32 -22.00
N GLU A 635 -34.59 -18.47 -21.86
CA GLU A 635 -34.73 -17.06 -21.44
C GLU A 635 -34.98 -16.12 -22.63
N ARG A 636 -35.08 -16.66 -23.85
CA ARG A 636 -35.31 -15.90 -25.08
C ARG A 636 -36.76 -16.04 -25.55
N GLU A 637 -37.53 -14.97 -25.38
CA GLU A 637 -38.94 -14.87 -25.73
C GLU A 637 -39.14 -14.34 -27.16
N ASP A 638 -40.28 -14.65 -27.78
CA ASP A 638 -40.64 -14.09 -29.09
C ASP A 638 -40.95 -12.58 -29.00
N LEU A 639 -40.94 -11.89 -30.12
CA LEU A 639 -41.29 -10.47 -30.14
C LEU A 639 -42.79 -10.26 -29.83
N PRO A 640 -43.15 -9.19 -29.10
CA PRO A 640 -44.53 -8.73 -28.97
C PRO A 640 -45.20 -8.51 -30.33
N GLN A 641 -46.52 -8.66 -30.39
CA GLN A 641 -47.34 -8.37 -31.58
C GLN A 641 -47.99 -6.99 -31.46
N GLY A 642 -48.22 -6.29 -32.57
CA GLY A 642 -48.90 -4.99 -32.61
C GLY A 642 -48.30 -4.05 -33.66
N ASP A 643 -48.60 -2.75 -33.55
CA ASP A 643 -47.96 -1.71 -34.37
C ASP A 643 -46.62 -1.31 -33.75
N ILE A 644 -45.58 -2.07 -34.08
CA ILE A 644 -44.23 -1.91 -33.53
C ILE A 644 -43.50 -0.78 -34.27
N VAL A 645 -43.00 0.19 -33.52
CA VAL A 645 -42.17 1.29 -34.06
C VAL A 645 -40.70 1.19 -33.65
N TYR A 646 -40.41 0.53 -32.53
CA TYR A 646 -39.06 0.33 -32.00
C TYR A 646 -38.91 -1.07 -31.42
N GLN A 647 -37.75 -1.70 -31.62
CA GLN A 647 -37.45 -3.01 -31.06
C GLN A 647 -35.97 -3.15 -30.68
N SER A 648 -35.74 -3.84 -29.57
CA SER A 648 -34.45 -4.22 -29.02
C SER A 648 -34.63 -5.51 -28.23
N ARG A 649 -33.54 -6.09 -27.72
CA ARG A 649 -33.61 -7.28 -26.86
C ARG A 649 -34.34 -7.06 -25.53
N ARG A 650 -34.40 -5.81 -25.05
CA ARG A 650 -34.94 -5.48 -23.73
C ARG A 650 -36.21 -4.63 -23.77
N ALA A 651 -36.59 -4.12 -24.94
CA ALA A 651 -37.78 -3.30 -25.09
C ALA A 651 -38.29 -3.29 -26.52
N VAL A 652 -39.61 -3.36 -26.67
CA VAL A 652 -40.34 -3.16 -27.92
C VAL A 652 -41.41 -2.11 -27.68
N ALA A 653 -41.38 -1.01 -28.43
CA ALA A 653 -42.33 0.09 -28.28
C ALA A 653 -43.20 0.28 -29.52
N GLY A 654 -44.43 0.74 -29.31
CA GLY A 654 -45.47 0.73 -30.35
C GLY A 654 -46.85 1.09 -29.82
N ARG A 655 -47.87 0.68 -30.55
CA ARG A 655 -49.30 0.84 -30.19
C ARG A 655 -50.04 -0.48 -30.32
N GLY A 656 -50.96 -0.74 -29.38
CA GLY A 656 -51.73 -1.98 -29.36
C GLY A 656 -50.83 -3.21 -29.20
N LEU A 657 -49.71 -3.07 -28.50
CA LEU A 657 -48.75 -4.14 -28.29
C LEU A 657 -49.38 -5.23 -27.43
N SER A 658 -49.03 -6.49 -27.67
CA SER A 658 -49.45 -7.63 -26.86
C SER A 658 -48.36 -8.69 -26.81
N HIS A 659 -48.20 -9.32 -25.64
CA HIS A 659 -47.22 -10.36 -25.41
C HIS A 659 -47.70 -11.23 -24.23
N ALA A 660 -47.32 -12.51 -24.20
CA ALA A 660 -47.83 -13.46 -23.23
C ALA A 660 -47.33 -13.21 -21.80
N THR A 661 -46.06 -12.82 -21.65
CA THR A 661 -45.38 -12.72 -20.34
C THR A 661 -44.76 -11.34 -20.06
N GLY A 662 -44.17 -10.71 -21.08
CA GLY A 662 -43.64 -9.34 -21.04
C GLY A 662 -44.54 -8.30 -20.38
N LEU A 663 -43.90 -7.37 -19.66
CA LEU A 663 -44.54 -6.26 -18.94
C LEU A 663 -44.86 -5.13 -19.90
N ARG A 664 -46.10 -4.67 -19.87
CA ARG A 664 -46.55 -3.53 -20.67
C ARG A 664 -46.59 -2.27 -19.82
N LEU A 665 -45.82 -1.27 -20.21
CA LEU A 665 -45.68 0.00 -19.51
C LEU A 665 -45.88 1.15 -20.49
N PRO A 666 -46.43 2.29 -20.09
CA PRO A 666 -46.46 3.47 -20.96
C PRO A 666 -45.06 4.05 -21.10
N VAL A 667 -44.72 4.53 -22.30
CA VAL A 667 -43.50 5.31 -22.50
C VAL A 667 -43.73 6.69 -21.87
N PRO A 668 -42.89 7.13 -20.92
CA PRO A 668 -43.10 8.39 -20.22
C PRO A 668 -43.20 9.56 -21.20
N ARG A 669 -44.27 10.36 -21.06
CA ARG A 669 -44.52 11.57 -21.87
C ARG A 669 -44.70 11.30 -23.36
N SER A 670 -45.17 10.11 -23.73
CA SER A 670 -45.50 9.72 -25.10
C SER A 670 -46.93 9.18 -25.19
N ASP A 671 -47.43 9.03 -26.43
CA ASP A 671 -48.64 8.28 -26.75
C ASP A 671 -48.36 6.77 -26.97
N LEU A 672 -47.08 6.37 -26.90
CA LEU A 672 -46.63 5.01 -27.10
C LEU A 672 -46.64 4.18 -25.81
N GLU A 673 -46.73 2.87 -25.97
CA GLU A 673 -46.45 1.89 -24.93
C GLU A 673 -45.21 1.08 -25.27
N VAL A 674 -44.59 0.50 -24.24
CA VAL A 674 -43.44 -0.39 -24.35
C VAL A 674 -43.75 -1.72 -23.67
N VAL A 675 -43.36 -2.81 -24.32
CA VAL A 675 -43.31 -4.14 -23.74
C VAL A 675 -41.86 -4.49 -23.46
N VAL A 676 -41.56 -4.90 -22.23
CA VAL A 676 -40.23 -5.32 -21.78
C VAL A 676 -40.29 -6.76 -21.24
N PRO A 677 -39.24 -7.57 -21.42
CA PRO A 677 -39.22 -8.91 -20.88
C PRO A 677 -39.11 -8.87 -19.34
N ARG A 678 -39.66 -9.88 -18.66
CA ARG A 678 -39.58 -9.98 -17.20
C ARG A 678 -38.20 -10.49 -16.78
N SER A 679 -37.72 -10.02 -15.63
CA SER A 679 -36.49 -10.52 -15.00
C SER A 679 -35.30 -10.47 -15.99
N VAL A 680 -34.62 -11.61 -16.15
CA VAL A 680 -33.43 -11.82 -16.97
C VAL A 680 -33.74 -12.08 -18.46
N ASN A 681 -35.01 -12.28 -18.82
CA ASN A 681 -35.40 -12.71 -20.16
C ASN A 681 -35.08 -11.65 -21.23
N VAL A 682 -34.95 -12.05 -22.49
CA VAL A 682 -34.75 -11.13 -23.63
C VAL A 682 -35.67 -11.49 -24.78
N PHE A 683 -35.96 -10.53 -25.66
CA PHE A 683 -36.63 -10.83 -26.93
C PHE A 683 -35.66 -11.37 -27.98
N ARG A 684 -36.16 -12.30 -28.80
CA ARG A 684 -35.47 -12.89 -29.96
C ARG A 684 -35.34 -11.88 -31.10
N THR A 685 -34.35 -11.01 -30.98
CA THR A 685 -33.98 -10.01 -32.00
C THR A 685 -32.47 -9.79 -32.09
N TYR A 686 -32.05 -8.98 -33.05
CA TYR A 686 -30.65 -8.63 -33.28
C TYR A 686 -30.08 -7.75 -32.15
N GLY A 687 -28.75 -7.75 -31.98
CA GLY A 687 -28.03 -6.97 -30.97
C GLY A 687 -26.86 -7.71 -30.34
N ALA A 688 -26.18 -7.09 -29.36
CA ALA A 688 -25.17 -7.74 -28.51
C ALA A 688 -25.82 -8.38 -27.26
N VAL A 689 -25.25 -9.51 -26.79
CA VAL A 689 -25.60 -10.16 -25.51
C VAL A 689 -24.46 -9.95 -24.53
N GLY A 690 -24.71 -9.99 -23.22
CA GLY A 690 -23.70 -9.72 -22.19
C GLY A 690 -23.87 -8.33 -21.57
N PHE A 691 -23.90 -7.27 -22.38
CA PHE A 691 -24.23 -5.91 -21.94
C PHE A 691 -25.64 -5.52 -22.43
N LEU A 692 -26.62 -5.51 -21.53
CA LEU A 692 -28.02 -5.25 -21.84
C LEU A 692 -28.48 -3.94 -21.21
N HIS A 693 -29.26 -3.15 -21.95
CA HIS A 693 -29.97 -2.00 -21.44
C HIS A 693 -31.28 -1.82 -22.23
N GLY A 694 -32.14 -0.92 -21.78
CA GLY A 694 -33.45 -0.63 -22.37
C GLY A 694 -34.62 -1.26 -21.64
N GLY A 695 -34.37 -2.22 -20.75
CA GLY A 695 -35.38 -2.96 -20.01
C GLY A 695 -35.78 -2.32 -18.69
N ALA A 696 -36.46 -3.11 -17.85
CA ALA A 696 -37.05 -2.67 -16.59
C ALA A 696 -36.49 -3.40 -15.36
N THR A 697 -35.25 -3.89 -15.40
CA THR A 697 -34.62 -4.42 -14.18
C THR A 697 -34.24 -3.31 -13.22
N LEU A 698 -34.01 -3.64 -11.94
CA LEU A 698 -33.52 -2.66 -10.96
C LEU A 698 -32.20 -2.03 -11.41
N GLN A 699 -31.32 -2.83 -12.02
CA GLN A 699 -30.01 -2.44 -12.51
C GLN A 699 -30.10 -1.46 -13.69
N GLU A 700 -31.13 -1.60 -14.54
CA GLU A 700 -31.38 -0.71 -15.69
C GLU A 700 -32.13 0.57 -15.29
N LEU A 701 -33.12 0.48 -14.40
CA LEU A 701 -34.03 1.57 -14.05
C LEU A 701 -33.54 2.46 -12.90
N VAL A 702 -32.88 1.89 -11.89
CA VAL A 702 -32.45 2.65 -10.72
C VAL A 702 -31.07 3.23 -11.00
N ILE A 703 -31.05 4.54 -11.21
CA ILE A 703 -29.86 5.31 -11.58
C ILE A 703 -29.47 6.28 -10.47
N PRO A 704 -28.18 6.61 -10.30
CA PRO A 704 -27.72 7.47 -9.22
C PRO A 704 -27.80 8.95 -9.56
N VAL A 705 -28.06 9.76 -8.54
CA VAL A 705 -27.65 11.17 -8.49
C VAL A 705 -26.72 11.34 -7.29
N VAL A 706 -25.43 11.52 -7.56
CA VAL A 706 -24.40 11.76 -6.55
C VAL A 706 -24.24 13.25 -6.36
N VAL A 707 -24.29 13.72 -5.11
CA VAL A 707 -24.01 15.10 -4.76
C VAL A 707 -22.83 15.14 -3.81
N ALA A 708 -21.70 15.66 -4.29
CA ALA A 708 -20.51 15.89 -3.50
C ALA A 708 -20.29 17.39 -3.35
N VAL A 709 -20.25 17.88 -2.10
CA VAL A 709 -19.95 19.26 -1.76
C VAL A 709 -18.72 19.30 -0.88
N TRP A 710 -17.80 20.17 -1.24
CA TRP A 710 -16.60 20.49 -0.47
C TRP A 710 -16.68 21.92 0.04
N PRO A 711 -16.01 22.21 1.17
CA PRO A 711 -15.91 23.57 1.67
C PRO A 711 -15.34 24.49 0.59
N ALA A 712 -15.86 25.72 0.53
CA ALA A 712 -15.41 26.73 -0.41
C ALA A 712 -13.89 26.89 -0.33
N ARG A 713 -13.24 26.93 -1.50
CA ARG A 713 -11.78 26.90 -1.66
C ARG A 713 -11.12 27.89 -0.71
N ARG A 714 -10.51 27.35 0.35
CA ARG A 714 -9.39 27.99 1.03
C ARG A 714 -8.19 27.83 0.09
N LYS A 715 -7.44 28.89 -0.18
CA LYS A 715 -6.31 28.89 -1.12
C LYS A 715 -5.30 27.81 -0.69
N LYS A 716 -4.73 27.01 -1.59
CA LYS A 716 -3.63 26.12 -1.18
C LYS A 716 -2.47 26.98 -0.66
N THR A 717 -1.84 26.56 0.43
CA THR A 717 -0.73 27.29 1.05
C THR A 717 0.36 27.58 0.00
N PRO A 718 0.68 28.85 -0.31
CA PRO A 718 1.84 29.15 -1.15
C PRO A 718 3.09 28.59 -0.47
N VAL A 719 4.02 28.09 -1.25
CA VAL A 719 5.25 27.46 -0.73
C VAL A 719 6.44 28.31 -1.10
N SER A 720 7.49 28.25 -0.30
CA SER A 720 8.75 28.92 -0.55
C SER A 720 9.89 28.04 -0.07
N LEU A 721 11.07 28.22 -0.66
CA LEU A 721 12.30 27.56 -0.20
C LEU A 721 12.96 28.44 0.84
N HIS A 722 13.27 27.86 2.00
CA HIS A 722 14.06 28.54 3.01
C HIS A 722 15.54 28.28 2.73
N LYS A 723 16.30 29.37 2.51
CA LYS A 723 17.76 29.43 2.37
C LYS A 723 18.37 28.32 1.50
N ILE A 724 18.63 28.63 0.23
CA ILE A 724 19.28 27.69 -0.68
C ILE A 724 20.78 27.72 -0.49
N GLU A 725 21.32 26.60 -0.03
CA GLU A 725 22.75 26.35 0.11
C GLU A 725 23.25 25.43 -1.00
N PRO A 726 24.55 25.47 -1.35
CA PRO A 726 25.15 24.48 -2.23
C PRO A 726 24.97 23.06 -1.68
N ILE A 727 24.68 22.10 -2.55
CA ILE A 727 24.50 20.69 -2.16
C ILE A 727 25.87 20.06 -1.91
N THR A 728 26.18 19.77 -0.65
CA THR A 728 27.49 19.23 -0.22
C THR A 728 27.45 17.75 0.18
N THR A 729 26.28 17.10 0.11
CA THR A 729 26.09 15.69 0.52
C THR A 729 25.20 14.94 -0.47
N LEU A 730 25.28 13.61 -0.46
CA LEU A 730 24.42 12.72 -1.28
C LEU A 730 23.00 12.54 -0.70
N GLN A 731 22.70 13.18 0.43
CA GLN A 731 21.36 13.22 1.03
C GLN A 731 20.98 14.69 1.34
N PRO A 732 20.80 15.52 0.31
CA PRO A 732 20.52 16.94 0.52
C PRO A 732 19.22 17.13 1.29
N ARG A 733 19.27 18.04 2.26
CA ARG A 733 18.12 18.46 3.04
C ARG A 733 17.64 19.80 2.53
N ILE A 734 16.42 19.85 2.04
CA ILE A 734 15.80 21.06 1.51
C ILE A 734 14.66 21.47 2.44
N GLU A 735 14.72 22.69 2.94
CA GLU A 735 13.70 23.22 3.83
C GLU A 735 12.62 23.95 3.04
N VAL A 736 11.40 23.43 3.11
CA VAL A 736 10.21 24.01 2.49
C VAL A 736 9.38 24.71 3.55
N ILE A 737 9.04 25.97 3.30
CA ILE A 737 8.25 26.82 4.19
C ILE A 737 6.94 27.24 3.55
N SER A 738 5.98 27.62 4.39
CA SER A 738 4.81 28.36 3.96
C SER A 738 5.23 29.76 3.51
N GLY A 739 4.82 30.17 2.31
CA GLY A 739 4.97 31.54 1.82
C GLY A 739 4.11 32.56 2.57
N LEU A 740 3.33 32.12 3.57
CA LEU A 740 2.52 32.96 4.47
C LEU A 740 3.19 33.18 5.83
N GLN A 741 4.42 32.70 6.02
CA GLN A 741 5.16 32.81 7.29
C GLN A 741 5.36 34.29 7.66
N GLY A 742 4.58 34.78 8.63
CA GLY A 742 4.53 36.19 9.05
C GLY A 742 3.14 36.84 9.00
N GLU A 743 2.16 36.22 8.32
CA GLU A 743 0.79 36.75 8.25
C GLU A 743 -0.09 36.22 9.41
N ILE A 744 -0.42 37.10 10.35
CA ILE A 744 -1.12 36.79 11.62
C ILE A 744 -2.57 36.29 11.39
N PHE A 745 -3.17 36.52 10.22
CA PHE A 745 -4.58 36.22 9.92
C PHE A 745 -4.83 35.10 8.88
N ALA A 746 -3.80 34.32 8.50
CA ALA A 746 -3.92 33.34 7.40
C ALA A 746 -4.62 32.00 7.76
N GLY A 747 -4.74 31.65 9.04
CA GLY A 747 -5.17 30.31 9.50
C GLY A 747 -6.58 29.87 9.10
N GLY A 748 -7.41 30.79 8.59
CA GLY A 748 -8.77 30.51 8.12
C GLY A 748 -8.93 30.45 6.59
N ALA A 749 -7.94 30.88 5.81
CA ALA A 749 -8.11 31.13 4.38
C ALA A 749 -7.34 30.14 3.49
N TYR A 750 -6.45 29.31 4.06
CA TYR A 750 -5.57 28.42 3.32
C TYR A 750 -5.66 26.95 3.75
N LEU A 751 -5.51 26.01 2.81
CA LEU A 751 -5.39 24.57 3.07
C LEU A 751 -3.93 24.12 3.09
N PRO A 752 -3.59 23.05 3.83
CA PRO A 752 -2.31 22.39 3.69
C PRO A 752 -2.07 21.98 2.23
N ARG A 753 -0.84 22.11 1.75
CA ARG A 753 -0.46 21.75 0.38
C ARG A 753 0.53 20.61 0.41
N ARG A 754 0.26 19.54 -0.35
CA ARG A 754 1.20 18.44 -0.57
C ARG A 754 2.13 18.78 -1.72
N VAL A 755 3.43 18.66 -1.51
CA VAL A 755 4.45 18.99 -2.51
C VAL A 755 5.48 17.89 -2.66
N LEU A 756 6.02 17.77 -3.87
CA LEU A 756 7.18 16.96 -4.19
C LEU A 756 8.36 17.88 -4.47
N VAL A 757 9.51 17.53 -3.91
CA VAL A 757 10.78 18.25 -4.13
C VAL A 757 11.69 17.36 -4.97
N ARG A 758 12.17 17.93 -6.08
CA ARG A 758 13.08 17.27 -7.03
C ARG A 758 14.27 18.18 -7.28
N VAL A 759 15.44 17.59 -7.52
CA VAL A 759 16.65 18.32 -7.91
C VAL A 759 17.21 17.70 -9.17
N SER A 760 17.33 18.49 -10.22
CA SER A 760 17.81 18.07 -11.54
C SER A 760 19.05 18.85 -11.95
N SER A 761 19.90 18.21 -12.75
CA SER A 761 20.86 18.88 -13.62
C SER A 761 20.18 19.22 -14.96
N PRO A 762 20.84 19.98 -15.85
CA PRO A 762 20.34 20.18 -17.21
C PRO A 762 20.12 18.87 -18.01
N ALA A 763 20.75 17.77 -17.60
CA ALA A 763 20.73 16.50 -18.33
C ALA A 763 19.86 15.41 -17.67
N ALA A 764 19.69 15.42 -16.34
CA ALA A 764 19.01 14.34 -15.63
C ALA A 764 18.45 14.77 -14.25
N LEU A 765 17.45 14.03 -13.76
CA LEU A 765 17.01 14.10 -12.37
C LEU A 765 18.09 13.46 -11.47
N LEU A 766 18.47 14.11 -10.38
CA LEU A 766 19.53 13.64 -9.48
C LEU A 766 18.99 13.20 -8.12
N PHE A 767 18.15 14.03 -7.49
CA PHE A 767 17.62 13.77 -6.16
C PHE A 767 16.10 13.92 -6.12
N GLN A 768 15.43 13.01 -5.41
CA GLN A 768 13.98 13.06 -5.20
C GLN A 768 13.60 12.51 -3.81
N HIS A 769 12.51 13.02 -3.25
CA HIS A 769 11.78 12.36 -2.16
C HIS A 769 10.60 11.56 -2.74
N HIS A 770 10.44 10.31 -2.33
CA HIS A 770 9.39 9.44 -2.87
C HIS A 770 7.98 9.80 -2.35
N ASP A 771 7.89 10.31 -1.12
CA ASP A 771 6.60 10.68 -0.52
C ASP A 771 6.33 12.19 -0.59
N PRO A 772 5.12 12.63 -0.94
CA PRO A 772 4.76 14.03 -0.85
C PRO A 772 4.83 14.57 0.59
N VAL A 773 5.36 15.77 0.75
CA VAL A 773 5.45 16.46 2.05
C VAL A 773 4.32 17.47 2.17
N THR A 774 3.69 17.56 3.34
CA THR A 774 2.58 18.48 3.58
C THR A 774 3.10 19.78 4.20
N VAL A 775 2.77 20.91 3.58
CA VAL A 775 3.09 22.27 4.06
C VAL A 775 1.82 22.91 4.59
N ASP A 776 1.76 23.13 5.90
CA ASP A 776 0.63 23.79 6.56
C ASP A 776 0.73 25.32 6.49
N PRO A 777 -0.40 26.07 6.41
CA PRO A 777 -0.41 27.53 6.30
C PRO A 777 0.40 28.25 7.39
N GLN A 778 0.33 27.72 8.63
CA GLN A 778 1.04 28.21 9.82
C GLN A 778 2.01 27.15 10.39
N GLY A 779 2.37 26.17 9.56
CA GLY A 779 3.29 25.10 9.96
C GLY A 779 4.70 25.62 10.21
N LYS A 780 5.48 24.85 10.98
CA LYS A 780 6.92 25.06 11.04
C LYS A 780 7.56 24.69 9.70
N PRO A 781 8.73 25.27 9.37
CA PRO A 781 9.53 24.81 8.25
C PRO A 781 9.65 23.29 8.22
N THR A 782 9.44 22.69 7.05
CA THR A 782 9.50 21.24 6.89
C THR A 782 10.74 20.88 6.10
N VAL A 783 11.62 20.08 6.73
CA VAL A 783 12.87 19.64 6.12
C VAL A 783 12.63 18.35 5.34
N VAL A 784 12.88 18.40 4.04
CA VAL A 784 12.76 17.26 3.12
C VAL A 784 14.15 16.69 2.85
N THR A 785 14.37 15.44 3.23
CA THR A 785 15.66 14.76 3.00
C THR A 785 15.59 13.98 1.69
N LEU A 786 16.21 14.49 0.63
CA LEU A 786 16.17 13.84 -0.68
C LEU A 786 17.13 12.64 -0.75
N LYS A 787 16.78 11.66 -1.58
CA LYS A 787 17.65 10.54 -1.93
C LYS A 787 18.10 10.68 -3.36
N LEU A 788 19.31 10.19 -3.63
CA LEU A 788 19.82 10.04 -4.99
C LEU A 788 18.94 9.04 -5.75
N VAL A 789 18.65 9.30 -7.02
CA VAL A 789 17.84 8.40 -7.85
C VAL A 789 18.68 7.26 -8.42
N ASP A 790 18.06 6.09 -8.60
CA ASP A 790 18.66 4.94 -9.29
C ASP A 790 18.22 4.90 -10.76
N PRO A 791 19.13 4.64 -11.72
CA PRO A 791 20.57 4.44 -11.53
C PRO A 791 21.33 5.76 -11.26
N LYS A 792 22.43 5.67 -10.49
CA LYS A 792 23.24 6.83 -10.10
C LYS A 792 23.80 7.57 -11.33
N PRO A 793 23.51 8.87 -11.51
CA PRO A 793 24.04 9.67 -12.61
C PRO A 793 25.44 10.22 -12.30
N ASP A 794 26.34 10.23 -13.28
CA ASP A 794 27.66 10.88 -13.15
C ASP A 794 27.53 12.41 -13.28
N VAL A 795 27.85 13.14 -12.21
CA VAL A 795 27.76 14.61 -12.20
C VAL A 795 28.99 15.22 -11.50
N PRO A 796 29.76 16.08 -12.20
CA PRO A 796 30.96 16.68 -11.64
C PRO A 796 30.65 17.75 -10.58
N VAL A 797 31.65 18.02 -9.73
CA VAL A 797 31.59 19.11 -8.76
C VAL A 797 31.47 20.46 -9.48
N ASN A 798 30.69 21.37 -8.90
CA ASN A 798 30.35 22.70 -9.42
C ASN A 798 29.31 22.74 -10.55
N THR A 799 28.60 21.64 -10.83
CA THR A 799 27.43 21.69 -11.73
C THR A 799 26.30 22.51 -11.13
N THR A 800 25.71 23.39 -11.94
CA THR A 800 24.47 24.10 -11.59
C THR A 800 23.30 23.12 -11.59
N LEU A 801 22.60 23.05 -10.47
CA LEU A 801 21.42 22.23 -10.27
C LEU A 801 20.19 23.11 -10.11
N ARG A 802 19.02 22.58 -10.46
CA ARG A 802 17.74 23.24 -10.24
C ARG A 802 16.90 22.46 -9.24
N ILE A 803 16.54 23.11 -8.15
CA ILE A 803 15.58 22.61 -7.17
C ILE A 803 14.20 23.00 -7.68
N GLU A 804 13.30 22.03 -7.81
CA GLU A 804 11.91 22.22 -8.22
C GLU A 804 10.96 21.73 -7.13
N ILE A 805 9.95 22.56 -6.82
CA ILE A 805 8.80 22.14 -6.01
C ILE A 805 7.59 22.03 -6.94
N ARG A 806 6.92 20.88 -6.90
CA ARG A 806 5.70 20.60 -7.66
C ARG A 806 4.57 20.21 -6.72
N ASP A 807 3.34 20.56 -7.08
CA ASP A 807 2.16 20.14 -6.33
C ASP A 807 1.92 18.64 -6.55
N ALA A 808 1.79 17.88 -5.47
CA ALA A 808 1.75 16.43 -5.54
C ALA A 808 0.44 15.88 -6.12
N ASP A 809 -0.62 16.67 -6.17
CA ASP A 809 -1.94 16.22 -6.62
C ASP A 809 -2.10 16.34 -8.15
N ASN A 810 -1.39 17.28 -8.79
CA ASN A 810 -1.55 17.60 -10.21
C ASN A 810 -0.22 17.86 -10.97
N ASP A 811 0.93 17.63 -10.33
CA ASP A 811 2.30 17.84 -10.86
C ASP A 811 2.57 19.27 -11.38
N GLU A 812 1.79 20.25 -10.93
CA GLU A 812 1.94 21.66 -11.28
C GLU A 812 3.27 22.21 -10.75
N PHE A 813 4.05 22.87 -11.60
CA PHE A 813 5.26 23.56 -11.18
C PHE A 813 4.90 24.77 -10.30
N LEU A 814 5.38 24.77 -9.05
CA LEU A 814 5.08 25.82 -8.10
C LEU A 814 6.21 26.86 -8.06
N LEU A 815 7.44 26.40 -7.92
CA LEU A 815 8.63 27.25 -7.91
C LEU A 815 9.88 26.43 -8.21
N GLY A 816 10.93 27.11 -8.65
CA GLY A 816 12.25 26.52 -8.79
C GLY A 816 13.35 27.56 -8.64
N GLN A 817 14.48 27.11 -8.09
CA GLN A 817 15.65 27.95 -7.85
C GLN A 817 16.92 27.15 -8.09
N ASP A 818 17.96 27.84 -8.53
CA ASP A 818 19.22 27.21 -8.88
C ASP A 818 20.16 27.14 -7.67
N THR A 819 20.92 26.05 -7.58
CA THR A 819 21.98 25.83 -6.59
C THR A 819 23.21 25.21 -7.29
N ILE A 820 24.28 24.99 -6.54
CA ILE A 820 25.52 24.41 -7.05
C ILE A 820 25.80 23.10 -6.31
N LEU A 821 26.14 22.06 -7.06
CA LEU A 821 26.65 20.82 -6.50
C LEU A 821 28.11 21.00 -6.03
N LYS A 822 28.42 20.63 -4.79
CA LYS A 822 29.75 20.73 -4.17
C LYS A 822 30.34 19.38 -3.76
N VAL A 823 29.67 18.29 -4.11
CA VAL A 823 30.11 16.92 -3.91
C VAL A 823 30.09 16.19 -5.25
N GLU A 824 31.03 15.29 -5.48
CA GLU A 824 31.09 14.50 -6.71
C GLU A 824 30.05 13.37 -6.64
N ILE A 825 29.30 13.16 -7.73
CA ILE A 825 28.42 12.00 -7.89
C ILE A 825 29.01 11.16 -9.01
N ASN A 826 29.45 9.94 -8.68
CA ASN A 826 30.07 9.02 -9.62
C ASN A 826 29.46 7.63 -9.42
N SER A 827 29.11 6.98 -10.53
CA SER A 827 28.57 5.62 -10.63
C SER A 827 29.55 4.53 -10.23
N ASP A 828 30.86 4.82 -10.19
CA ASP A 828 31.94 3.88 -9.85
C ASP A 828 32.20 3.72 -8.33
N TRP A 829 31.53 4.51 -7.47
CA TRP A 829 31.64 4.39 -6.01
C TRP A 829 30.36 3.80 -5.41
N ASP A 830 30.31 2.47 -5.33
CA ASP A 830 29.55 1.67 -4.37
C ASP A 830 30.42 0.59 -3.74
#